data_AF-A0A8D6SUC9-F1
#
_entry.id   AF-A0A8D6SUC9-F1
#
_cell.length_a   1.000
_cell.length_b   1.000
_cell.length_c   1.000
_cell.angle_alpha   90.00
_cell.angle_beta   90.00
_cell.angle_gamma   90.00
#
_symmetry.space_group_name_H-M   'P 1'
#
loop_
_entity.id
_entity.type
_entity.pdbx_description
1 polymer ?
#
loop_
_entity_poly.entity_id
_entity_poly.type
_entity_poly.pdbx_seq_one_letter_code
_entity_poly.pdbx_strand_id
1 'polypeptide(L)'
;MKFIAWLDELSNKDVDIAGGKGASLGEMWNAGLPVPPAFVVTADAYRYFIKETGLIDKIKEILKNLDINDTDKLNEASEKIRKMFEEVEMPDDLKLAIIEAYNKLSEICNEEDVTVAVRSSATAEDLPDASFAGQQDTYLNIKGAENVVKYVQKCFSSLFTPRAIFYREQKGFDHFKVALAVVVQKLVNSEKAGVMFTVNPITENYDELVIEAAWGLGEGVVSGSVSPDTYIVNKKTLEIIDKYIARKEIMFVKDEKGETKIVDVPEDMKEKQVLTDDEIKELAKIGINIENHYKKPMDVEWAYEKGKFYMVQARPITTLKKGKKEKKTVSEEDIESKILLKGIGASPGIATGPVKIIMDVKEIDKVKEGDILVTKMTTPDMVPAMKKAAAIITDEGGLTCIEGDAKILTDRGFMKIKDIYKLVKKGEKLKVLGLNSKTLKTEWKEVIDAQVRTAVRYEVGVYRKNKKTTDTIKITPDHKFPIFKDGGLQKIPLEDVINNNYSVLSIDYIPMIEEKYETLSDIMYLCGAILSDGHIVRKKDGRPFRVRFTQKNTEEKREFINKVLEDIKHINGEFRPFSNVRNGVVEYQTSKKQPSEILGHVEDNINTIPLYATESELIDFLAGYVDGDGCISRSRLEIYENVEHKKKIEGIILALYRIGAIPRMRVKKDTKTAVISIKNNIEKILSKTKRISIEKLNEFDSKIKVDAKLIDIAQMLPECKEYDYRGYLFKYFKNKSFIGVNKLYTYLKECKKVDTGLKSLLKKVELIKDSDIHSIRLTKINEDYGEVYNITVKANNDFDHNYVVWTKNYTPIVVFNCHAAIVSRELGTPCVVGTKKATEILKDGMIVTVDGEKGIVYEGEIKKVEEEKKSEVTTTIVQQVPIITATEVKVNVSMPEVAERAAATGADGVGLLRAEHMILGLGKHPRKILEEEGEEALIEALMEGIRKVADAFYPRPVTYRTLDAPTDEFRGLEGGENEPIEHNPMLGWRGIRRGLDEVDILKCELKAIKRLREEGYKNIEIMIPLVTHPDEVKKVKEIARDVGLELGKDIPFGIMVETPAAALIIEDFIKEGINFVSLGTNDLTQYTIAIDRNNELVSKYYKEDHPAVLKLVEYVIKTCKKHGIKTSICGQAGSRPHIVEKLVEWGIDSVSANIDAVETIRRVVARTEQKVILNFIRKSYLEKE
;
A
#
# COMPACT_ATOMS: atom_id res chain seq x y z
N MET A 1 -2.79 29.04 -30.58
CA MET A 1 -3.11 28.55 -29.22
C MET A 1 -4.59 28.23 -29.24
N LYS A 2 -5.00 27.00 -28.93
CA LYS A 2 -6.40 26.56 -29.02
C LYS A 2 -6.88 26.19 -27.62
N PHE A 3 -7.83 26.95 -27.06
CA PHE A 3 -8.30 26.71 -25.68
C PHE A 3 -9.29 25.56 -25.57
N ILE A 4 -10.12 25.36 -26.61
CA ILE A 4 -11.18 24.36 -26.65
C ILE A 4 -10.98 23.45 -27.87
N ALA A 5 -11.10 22.13 -27.67
CA ALA A 5 -11.16 21.15 -28.75
C ALA A 5 -12.40 20.27 -28.61
N TRP A 6 -13.11 20.01 -29.71
CA TRP A 6 -14.28 19.13 -29.74
C TRP A 6 -13.88 17.69 -30.07
N LEU A 7 -14.71 16.70 -29.72
CA LEU A 7 -14.37 15.28 -29.92
C LEU A 7 -14.12 14.91 -31.38
N ASP A 8 -14.81 15.55 -32.33
CA ASP A 8 -14.63 15.37 -33.77
C ASP A 8 -13.28 15.90 -34.28
N GLU A 9 -12.59 16.73 -33.50
CA GLU A 9 -11.27 17.27 -33.80
C GLU A 9 -10.14 16.48 -33.15
N LEU A 10 -10.44 15.44 -32.37
CA LEU A 10 -9.50 14.71 -31.52
C LEU A 10 -9.37 13.23 -31.90
N SER A 11 -8.17 12.70 -31.74
CA SER A 11 -7.84 11.28 -31.93
C SER A 11 -6.91 10.80 -30.82
N ASN A 12 -6.59 9.50 -30.80
CA ASN A 12 -5.58 8.94 -29.88
C ASN A 12 -4.17 9.58 -30.04
N LYS A 13 -3.92 10.36 -31.09
CA LYS A 13 -2.65 11.07 -31.30
C LYS A 13 -2.56 12.40 -30.56
N ASP A 14 -3.69 12.90 -30.07
CA ASP A 14 -3.82 14.25 -29.51
C ASP A 14 -3.70 14.28 -27.97
N VAL A 15 -3.00 13.30 -27.38
CA VAL A 15 -2.77 13.18 -25.93
C VAL A 15 -2.09 14.43 -25.36
N ASP A 16 -1.17 15.06 -26.11
CA ASP A 16 -0.49 16.28 -25.66
C ASP A 16 -1.41 17.51 -25.60
N ILE A 17 -2.57 17.46 -26.27
CA ILE A 17 -3.57 18.54 -26.35
C ILE A 17 -4.72 18.27 -25.38
N ALA A 18 -5.27 17.05 -25.41
CA ALA A 18 -6.50 16.68 -24.72
C ALA A 18 -6.30 15.74 -23.52
N GLY A 19 -5.05 15.35 -23.25
CA GLY A 19 -4.73 14.28 -22.30
C GLY A 19 -5.23 12.91 -22.75
N GLY A 20 -4.89 11.87 -21.98
CA GLY A 20 -5.21 10.48 -22.33
C GLY A 20 -6.71 10.20 -22.52
N LYS A 21 -7.54 10.69 -21.59
CA LYS A 21 -9.00 10.50 -21.62
C LYS A 21 -9.66 11.26 -22.76
N GLY A 22 -9.29 12.52 -22.94
CA GLY A 22 -9.85 13.36 -24.01
C GLY A 22 -9.52 12.83 -25.40
N ALA A 23 -8.29 12.37 -25.61
CA ALA A 23 -7.84 11.73 -26.85
C ALA A 23 -8.60 10.42 -27.13
N SER A 24 -8.76 9.56 -26.11
CA SER A 24 -9.50 8.29 -26.25
C SER A 24 -11.00 8.52 -26.56
N LEU A 25 -11.62 9.51 -25.93
CA LEU A 25 -13.01 9.88 -26.21
C LEU A 25 -13.20 10.40 -27.64
N GLY A 26 -12.26 11.21 -28.14
CA GLY A 26 -12.28 11.69 -29.53
C GLY A 26 -12.15 10.55 -30.53
N GLU A 27 -11.24 9.61 -30.28
CA GLU A 27 -11.10 8.40 -31.09
C GLU A 27 -12.40 7.60 -31.17
N MET A 28 -13.03 7.33 -30.03
CA MET A 28 -14.29 6.57 -30.01
C MET A 28 -15.42 7.30 -30.73
N TRP A 29 -15.54 8.61 -30.55
CA TRP A 29 -16.53 9.45 -31.22
C TRP A 29 -16.37 9.37 -32.75
N ASN A 30 -15.13 9.53 -33.24
CA ASN A 30 -14.82 9.46 -34.66
C ASN A 30 -14.97 8.06 -35.25
N ALA A 31 -14.89 7.01 -34.42
CA ALA A 31 -15.21 5.63 -34.81
C ALA A 31 -16.72 5.35 -34.90
N GLY A 32 -17.58 6.34 -34.63
CA GLY A 32 -19.04 6.19 -34.63
C GLY A 32 -19.59 5.40 -33.45
N LEU A 33 -18.81 5.25 -32.37
CA LEU A 33 -19.27 4.61 -31.14
C LEU A 33 -20.19 5.58 -30.36
N PRO A 34 -21.12 5.06 -29.55
CA PRO A 34 -22.08 5.90 -28.84
C PRO A 34 -21.41 6.59 -27.65
N VAL A 35 -20.69 7.68 -27.91
CA VAL A 35 -20.02 8.49 -26.87
C VAL A 35 -20.88 9.71 -26.56
N PRO A 36 -21.08 10.10 -25.30
CA PRO A 36 -21.78 11.35 -24.98
C PRO A 36 -21.02 12.58 -25.53
N PRO A 37 -21.73 13.58 -26.07
CA PRO A 37 -21.09 14.82 -26.57
C PRO A 37 -20.21 15.46 -25.50
N ALA A 38 -19.03 15.93 -25.91
CA ALA A 38 -18.07 16.57 -25.01
C ALA A 38 -17.21 17.59 -25.76
N PHE A 39 -16.58 18.47 -25.00
CA PHE A 39 -15.43 19.25 -25.43
C PHE A 39 -14.31 19.15 -24.40
N VAL A 40 -13.10 19.51 -24.80
CA VAL A 40 -11.91 19.46 -23.96
C VAL A 40 -11.31 20.85 -23.85
N VAL A 41 -11.15 21.31 -22.61
CA VAL A 41 -10.30 22.45 -22.28
C VAL A 41 -8.86 21.97 -22.33
N THR A 42 -8.09 22.49 -23.26
CA THR A 42 -6.82 21.87 -23.66
C THR A 42 -5.70 22.07 -22.64
N ALA A 43 -4.64 21.27 -22.76
CA ALA A 43 -3.40 21.46 -22.01
C ALA A 43 -2.77 22.86 -22.26
N ASP A 44 -3.01 23.46 -23.44
CA ASP A 44 -2.56 24.82 -23.74
C ASP A 44 -3.35 25.87 -22.97
N ALA A 45 -4.65 25.67 -22.74
CA ALA A 45 -5.45 26.53 -21.88
C ALA A 45 -4.92 26.54 -20.43
N TYR A 46 -4.51 25.39 -19.91
CA TYR A 46 -3.86 25.30 -18.60
C TYR A 46 -2.54 26.08 -18.56
N ARG A 47 -1.68 25.92 -19.58
CA ARG A 47 -0.40 26.65 -19.68
C ARG A 47 -0.62 28.16 -19.76
N TYR A 48 -1.63 28.59 -20.51
CA TYR A 48 -2.06 29.98 -20.60
C TYR A 48 -2.51 30.51 -19.24
N PHE A 49 -3.43 29.81 -18.58
CA PHE A 49 -3.96 30.17 -17.26
C PHE A 49 -2.85 30.41 -16.24
N ILE A 50 -1.91 29.48 -16.05
CA ILE A 50 -0.87 29.64 -15.02
C ILE A 50 0.11 30.76 -15.38
N LYS A 51 0.37 30.98 -16.68
CA LYS A 51 1.26 32.05 -17.14
C LYS A 51 0.66 33.44 -16.90
N GLU A 52 -0.57 33.68 -17.35
CA GLU A 52 -1.22 35.00 -17.22
C GLU A 52 -1.55 35.37 -15.77
N THR A 53 -1.89 34.37 -14.94
CA THR A 53 -2.18 34.58 -13.52
C THR A 53 -0.92 34.78 -12.65
N GLY A 54 0.28 34.56 -13.20
CA GLY A 54 1.54 34.64 -12.46
C GLY A 54 1.71 33.56 -11.38
N LEU A 55 0.93 32.48 -11.45
CA LEU A 55 0.98 31.39 -10.47
C LEU A 55 2.29 30.61 -10.51
N ILE A 56 2.99 30.58 -11.66
CA ILE A 56 4.24 29.83 -11.83
C ILE A 56 5.26 30.19 -10.75
N ASP A 57 5.54 31.47 -10.57
CA ASP A 57 6.63 31.93 -9.70
C ASP A 57 6.30 31.70 -8.23
N LYS A 58 5.04 31.94 -7.84
CA LYS A 58 4.57 31.71 -6.48
C LYS A 58 4.57 30.22 -6.09
N ILE A 59 4.19 29.34 -7.01
CA ILE A 59 4.23 27.88 -6.79
C ILE A 59 5.68 27.41 -6.67
N LYS A 60 6.60 27.91 -7.52
CA LYS A 60 8.03 27.59 -7.42
C LYS A 60 8.62 28.00 -6.08
N GLU A 61 8.24 29.17 -5.55
CA GLU A 61 8.70 29.63 -4.25
C GLU A 61 8.28 28.70 -3.11
N ILE A 62 7.02 28.24 -3.13
CA ILE A 62 6.50 27.29 -2.14
C ILE A 62 7.23 25.94 -2.21
N LEU A 63 7.58 25.47 -3.41
CA LEU A 63 8.22 24.16 -3.61
C LEU A 63 9.74 24.17 -3.38
N LYS A 64 10.43 25.32 -3.51
CA LYS A 64 11.91 25.43 -3.56
C LYS A 64 12.68 24.82 -2.38
N ASN A 65 12.08 24.78 -1.18
CA ASN A 65 12.69 24.23 0.04
C ASN A 65 11.78 23.21 0.73
N LEU A 66 10.85 22.61 -0.03
CA LEU A 66 9.92 21.65 0.53
C LEU A 66 10.64 20.32 0.83
N ASP A 67 10.70 19.93 2.10
CA ASP A 67 11.12 18.58 2.46
C ASP A 67 9.98 17.61 2.16
N ILE A 68 10.15 16.83 1.11
CA ILE A 68 9.13 15.88 0.63
C ILE A 68 8.96 14.66 1.54
N ASN A 69 9.92 14.38 2.43
CA ASN A 69 9.79 13.31 3.42
C ASN A 69 9.05 13.79 4.68
N ASP A 70 8.87 15.11 4.83
CA ASP A 70 8.04 15.72 5.86
C ASP A 70 6.59 15.79 5.37
N THR A 71 5.77 14.84 5.85
CA THR A 71 4.38 14.70 5.42
C THR A 71 3.53 15.93 5.76
N ASP A 72 3.83 16.63 6.86
CA ASP A 72 3.04 17.78 7.30
C ASP A 72 3.32 19.01 6.42
N LYS A 73 4.59 19.29 6.14
CA LYS A 73 4.97 20.39 5.22
C LYS A 73 4.48 20.15 3.79
N LEU A 74 4.50 18.90 3.32
CA LEU A 74 4.00 18.52 2.00
C LEU A 74 2.49 18.77 1.86
N ASN A 75 1.71 18.43 2.90
CA ASN A 75 0.27 18.72 2.92
C ASN A 75 0.01 20.23 2.96
N GLU A 76 0.72 20.98 3.81
CA GLU A 76 0.61 22.43 3.91
C GLU A 76 0.92 23.13 2.57
N ALA A 77 1.99 22.71 1.89
CA ALA A 77 2.36 23.22 0.58
C ALA A 77 1.29 22.92 -0.48
N SER A 78 0.73 21.71 -0.48
CA SER A 78 -0.35 21.31 -1.38
C SER A 78 -1.61 22.15 -1.17
N GLU A 79 -2.07 22.31 0.07
CA GLU A 79 -3.26 23.10 0.39
C GLU A 79 -3.08 24.57 -0.01
N LYS A 80 -1.91 25.14 0.28
CA LYS A 80 -1.57 26.52 -0.08
C LYS A 80 -1.60 26.72 -1.59
N ILE A 81 -0.99 25.83 -2.37
CA ILE A 81 -0.98 25.91 -3.84
C ILE A 81 -2.42 25.78 -4.38
N ARG A 82 -3.18 24.78 -3.92
CA ARG A 82 -4.55 24.57 -4.42
C ARG A 82 -5.48 25.74 -4.10
N LYS A 83 -5.34 26.35 -2.92
CA LYS A 83 -6.10 27.55 -2.56
C LYS A 83 -5.78 28.73 -3.48
N MET A 84 -4.53 28.89 -3.90
CA MET A 84 -4.15 29.92 -4.89
C MET A 84 -4.80 29.70 -6.25
N PHE A 85 -4.98 28.45 -6.67
CA PHE A 85 -5.77 28.15 -7.87
C PHE A 85 -7.24 28.54 -7.71
N GLU A 86 -7.84 28.48 -6.52
CA GLU A 86 -9.24 28.86 -6.31
C GLU A 86 -9.45 30.38 -6.16
N GLU A 87 -8.45 31.09 -5.62
CA GLU A 87 -8.55 32.54 -5.35
C GLU A 87 -8.20 33.42 -6.54
N VAL A 88 -7.46 32.90 -7.52
CA VAL A 88 -7.08 33.68 -8.70
C VAL A 88 -8.22 33.77 -9.71
N GLU A 89 -8.41 34.92 -10.34
CA GLU A 89 -9.42 35.08 -11.38
C GLU A 89 -8.98 34.40 -12.69
N MET A 90 -9.91 33.68 -13.33
CA MET A 90 -9.71 33.10 -14.65
C MET A 90 -9.57 34.23 -15.69
N PRO A 91 -8.54 34.23 -16.57
CA PRO A 91 -8.44 35.20 -17.65
C PRO A 91 -9.73 35.27 -18.48
N ASP A 92 -10.21 36.48 -18.75
CA ASP A 92 -11.54 36.72 -19.35
C ASP A 92 -11.73 36.00 -20.68
N ASP A 93 -10.68 35.94 -21.51
CA ASP A 93 -10.71 35.28 -22.81
C ASP A 93 -10.83 33.74 -22.70
N LEU A 94 -10.12 33.13 -21.75
CA LEU A 94 -10.27 31.70 -21.45
C LEU A 94 -11.64 31.41 -20.82
N LYS A 95 -12.09 32.27 -19.90
CA LYS A 95 -13.42 32.16 -19.28
C LYS A 95 -14.52 32.19 -20.34
N LEU A 96 -14.48 33.18 -21.24
CA LEU A 96 -15.44 33.32 -22.33
C LEU A 96 -15.42 32.10 -23.27
N ALA A 97 -14.23 31.60 -23.64
CA ALA A 97 -14.12 30.42 -24.49
C ALA A 97 -14.76 29.17 -23.87
N ILE A 98 -14.62 28.96 -22.55
CA ILE A 98 -15.27 27.84 -21.84
C ILE A 98 -16.80 28.03 -21.80
N ILE A 99 -17.27 29.26 -21.55
CA ILE A 99 -18.71 29.58 -21.52
C ILE A 99 -19.35 29.36 -22.88
N GLU A 100 -18.73 29.85 -23.96
CA GLU A 100 -19.22 29.66 -25.33
C GLU A 100 -19.26 28.17 -25.72
N ALA A 101 -18.23 27.40 -25.37
CA ALA A 101 -18.20 25.96 -25.61
C ALA A 101 -19.29 25.21 -24.84
N TYR A 102 -19.55 25.59 -23.59
CA TYR A 102 -20.63 25.02 -22.79
C TYR A 102 -22.02 25.35 -23.36
N ASN A 103 -22.25 26.60 -23.76
CA ASN A 103 -23.52 27.00 -24.38
C ASN A 103 -23.75 26.25 -25.69
N LYS A 104 -22.72 26.08 -26.52
CA LYS A 104 -22.79 25.25 -27.73
C LYS A 104 -23.06 23.77 -27.41
N LEU A 105 -22.50 23.24 -26.32
CA LEU A 105 -22.78 21.86 -25.88
C LEU A 105 -24.25 21.72 -25.44
N SER A 106 -24.80 22.72 -24.73
CA SER A 106 -26.22 22.81 -24.38
C SER A 106 -27.11 22.79 -25.63
N GLU A 107 -26.77 23.57 -26.67
CA GLU A 107 -27.47 23.58 -27.96
C GLU A 107 -27.42 22.22 -28.65
N ILE A 108 -26.26 21.58 -28.73
CA ILE A 108 -26.09 20.22 -29.31
C ILE A 108 -26.95 19.19 -28.57
N CYS A 109 -27.09 19.35 -27.25
CA CYS A 109 -27.88 18.46 -26.42
C CYS A 109 -29.38 18.80 -26.42
N ASN A 110 -29.78 19.92 -27.01
CA ASN A 110 -31.13 20.48 -26.99
C ASN A 110 -31.65 20.68 -25.55
N GLU A 111 -30.80 21.21 -24.67
CA GLU A 111 -31.08 21.51 -23.26
C GLU A 111 -30.60 22.94 -22.95
N GLU A 112 -31.37 23.73 -22.18
CA GLU A 112 -30.99 25.12 -21.85
C GLU A 112 -29.69 25.16 -21.02
N ASP A 113 -29.58 24.27 -20.03
CA ASP A 113 -28.39 24.06 -19.22
C ASP A 113 -28.12 22.56 -19.10
N VAL A 114 -27.26 22.03 -19.97
CA VAL A 114 -26.91 20.60 -19.96
C VAL A 114 -26.11 20.25 -18.70
N THR A 115 -26.45 19.14 -18.04
CA THR A 115 -25.63 18.65 -16.93
C THR A 115 -24.38 17.95 -17.46
N VAL A 116 -23.20 18.31 -16.94
CA VAL A 116 -21.92 17.79 -17.40
C VAL A 116 -21.09 17.16 -16.29
N ALA A 117 -20.21 16.24 -16.68
CA ALA A 117 -19.07 15.78 -15.90
C ALA A 117 -17.82 16.57 -16.32
N VAL A 118 -17.10 17.11 -15.34
CA VAL A 118 -15.83 17.83 -15.54
C VAL A 118 -14.71 16.94 -15.02
N ARG A 119 -13.89 16.41 -15.92
CA ARG A 119 -12.91 15.35 -15.64
C ARG A 119 -11.50 15.80 -15.99
N SER A 120 -10.58 15.58 -15.06
CA SER A 120 -9.15 15.71 -15.31
C SER A 120 -8.66 14.68 -16.34
N SER A 121 -7.84 15.15 -17.29
CA SER A 121 -7.22 14.37 -18.36
C SER A 121 -5.78 14.84 -18.51
N ALA A 122 -4.85 14.20 -17.81
CA ALA A 122 -3.45 14.64 -17.88
C ALA A 122 -2.75 14.17 -19.15
N THR A 123 -1.82 14.98 -19.64
CA THR A 123 -0.96 14.61 -20.80
C THR A 123 0.01 13.47 -20.48
N ALA A 124 0.10 13.04 -19.22
CA ALA A 124 1.02 12.03 -18.71
C ALA A 124 0.31 10.85 -18.00
N GLU A 125 -1.03 10.77 -18.08
CA GLU A 125 -1.85 9.79 -17.32
C GLU A 125 -1.60 8.33 -17.74
N ASP A 126 -1.19 8.10 -19.00
CA ASP A 126 -1.01 6.78 -19.63
C ASP A 126 0.47 6.40 -19.88
N LEU A 127 1.40 7.05 -19.18
CA LEU A 127 2.81 6.66 -19.25
C LEU A 127 3.02 5.31 -18.53
N PRO A 128 3.74 4.33 -19.13
CA PRO A 128 3.95 3.00 -18.54
C PRO A 128 4.58 3.01 -17.14
N ASP A 129 5.39 4.04 -16.84
CA ASP A 129 6.10 4.21 -15.57
C ASP A 129 5.42 5.19 -14.59
N ALA A 130 4.29 5.80 -14.99
CA ALA A 130 3.57 6.78 -14.19
C ALA A 130 2.06 6.60 -14.35
N SER A 131 1.49 5.60 -13.69
CA SER A 131 0.05 5.46 -13.57
C SER A 131 -0.48 6.50 -12.56
N PHE A 132 -0.95 7.63 -13.07
CA PHE A 132 -1.74 8.59 -12.28
C PHE A 132 -3.20 8.12 -12.07
N ALA A 133 -3.50 6.86 -12.42
CA ALA A 133 -4.82 6.27 -12.36
C ALA A 133 -5.45 6.42 -10.96
N GLY A 134 -6.63 7.03 -10.91
CA GLY A 134 -7.40 7.28 -9.68
C GLY A 134 -6.85 8.38 -8.78
N GLN A 135 -5.85 9.16 -9.21
CA GLN A 135 -5.22 10.22 -8.39
C GLN A 135 -5.69 11.65 -8.74
N GLN A 136 -6.55 11.82 -9.73
CA GLN A 136 -6.95 13.15 -10.24
C GLN A 136 -8.47 13.37 -10.10
N ASP A 137 -8.86 14.64 -9.90
CA ASP A 137 -10.22 15.00 -9.50
C ASP A 137 -11.22 14.86 -10.66
N THR A 138 -12.39 14.30 -10.37
CA THR A 138 -13.57 14.25 -11.27
C THR A 138 -14.76 14.85 -10.54
N TYR A 139 -15.45 15.77 -11.20
CA TYR A 139 -16.64 16.41 -10.67
C TYR A 139 -17.84 16.07 -11.54
N LEU A 140 -18.86 15.46 -10.95
CA LEU A 140 -20.10 15.10 -11.63
C LEU A 140 -21.19 16.13 -11.33
N ASN A 141 -22.23 16.14 -12.16
CA ASN A 141 -23.43 16.96 -11.96
C ASN A 141 -23.22 18.48 -11.99
N ILE A 142 -22.32 18.96 -12.83
CA ILE A 142 -22.09 20.40 -12.97
C ILE A 142 -23.11 20.99 -13.94
N LYS A 143 -23.77 22.09 -13.53
CA LYS A 143 -24.78 22.79 -14.31
C LYS A 143 -24.54 24.30 -14.26
N GLY A 144 -24.68 24.97 -15.40
CA GLY A 144 -24.47 26.40 -15.57
C GLY A 144 -23.02 26.76 -15.91
N ALA A 145 -22.85 27.70 -16.83
CA ALA A 145 -21.56 28.03 -17.42
C ALA A 145 -20.50 28.52 -16.40
N GLU A 146 -20.91 29.35 -15.43
CA GLU A 146 -20.02 29.85 -14.36
C GLU A 146 -19.52 28.71 -13.46
N ASN A 147 -20.37 27.72 -13.18
CA ASN A 147 -19.94 26.55 -12.42
C ASN A 147 -18.95 25.71 -13.23
N VAL A 148 -19.17 25.52 -14.54
CA VAL A 148 -18.21 24.79 -15.39
C VAL A 148 -16.83 25.46 -15.37
N VAL A 149 -16.75 26.79 -15.50
CA VAL A 149 -15.48 27.53 -15.38
C VAL A 149 -14.81 27.25 -14.03
N LYS A 150 -15.56 27.36 -12.93
CA LYS A 150 -15.06 27.09 -11.57
C LYS A 150 -14.51 25.67 -11.42
N TYR A 151 -15.22 24.66 -11.91
CA TYR A 151 -14.81 23.27 -11.77
C TYR A 151 -13.66 22.89 -12.71
N VAL A 152 -13.55 23.52 -13.89
CA VAL A 152 -12.36 23.41 -14.75
C VAL A 152 -11.12 23.93 -14.02
N GLN A 153 -11.24 25.09 -13.36
CA GLN A 153 -10.16 25.66 -12.54
C GLN A 153 -9.78 24.76 -11.35
N LYS A 154 -10.78 24.14 -10.70
CA LYS A 154 -10.52 23.13 -9.65
C LYS A 154 -9.77 21.92 -10.18
N CYS A 155 -10.13 21.41 -11.37
CA CYS A 155 -9.36 20.35 -12.01
C CYS A 155 -7.91 20.79 -12.25
N PHE A 156 -7.64 22.01 -12.72
CA PHE A 156 -6.26 22.50 -12.87
C PHE A 156 -5.44 22.42 -11.56
N SER A 157 -6.06 22.65 -10.41
CA SER A 157 -5.41 22.50 -9.10
C SER A 157 -5.04 21.06 -8.74
N SER A 158 -5.69 20.05 -9.35
CA SER A 158 -5.50 18.63 -9.01
C SER A 158 -4.13 18.10 -9.39
N LEU A 159 -3.38 18.83 -10.24
CA LEU A 159 -1.97 18.52 -10.44
C LEU A 159 -1.17 18.68 -9.15
N PHE A 160 -1.57 19.51 -8.20
CA PHE A 160 -0.80 19.84 -6.99
C PHE A 160 -1.34 19.17 -5.71
N THR A 161 -1.86 17.95 -5.78
CA THR A 161 -2.17 17.13 -4.59
C THR A 161 -0.88 16.67 -3.87
N PRO A 162 -0.91 16.30 -2.57
CA PRO A 162 0.30 15.91 -1.84
C PRO A 162 1.03 14.73 -2.51
N ARG A 163 0.26 13.75 -3.00
CA ARG A 163 0.79 12.58 -3.71
C ARG A 163 1.41 12.95 -5.06
N ALA A 164 0.80 13.86 -5.81
CA ALA A 164 1.33 14.32 -7.09
C ALA A 164 2.58 15.21 -6.93
N ILE A 165 2.63 16.05 -5.88
CA ILE A 165 3.81 16.83 -5.53
C ILE A 165 4.95 15.90 -5.10
N PHE A 166 4.69 15.02 -4.12
CA PHE A 166 5.68 14.04 -3.65
C PHE A 166 6.25 13.20 -4.79
N TYR A 167 5.40 12.65 -5.64
CA TYR A 167 5.82 11.81 -6.75
C TYR A 167 6.70 12.59 -7.75
N ARG A 168 6.32 13.83 -8.11
CA ARG A 168 7.10 14.64 -9.05
C ARG A 168 8.43 15.09 -8.46
N GLU A 169 8.46 15.52 -7.20
CA GLU A 169 9.70 15.87 -6.52
C GLU A 169 10.62 14.65 -6.32
N GLN A 170 10.09 13.50 -5.89
CA GLN A 170 10.84 12.26 -5.72
C GLN A 170 11.46 11.76 -7.03
N LYS A 171 10.76 11.96 -8.15
CA LYS A 171 11.22 11.58 -9.50
C LYS A 171 12.02 12.70 -10.20
N GLY A 172 12.15 13.88 -9.57
CA GLY A 172 12.81 15.05 -10.16
C GLY A 172 12.09 15.62 -11.39
N PHE A 173 10.77 15.40 -11.52
CA PHE A 173 9.97 15.95 -12.62
C PHE A 173 9.63 17.42 -12.38
N ASP A 174 9.84 18.24 -13.40
CA ASP A 174 9.39 19.63 -13.39
C ASP A 174 7.86 19.70 -13.32
N HIS A 175 7.35 20.34 -12.26
CA HIS A 175 5.92 20.49 -11.98
C HIS A 175 5.15 21.22 -13.09
N PHE A 176 5.84 21.98 -13.94
CA PHE A 176 5.24 22.77 -15.01
C PHE A 176 5.40 22.12 -16.39
N LYS A 177 6.13 21.00 -16.51
CA LYS A 177 6.20 20.23 -17.77
C LYS A 177 4.99 19.34 -17.99
N VAL A 178 4.33 18.91 -16.91
CA VAL A 178 3.07 18.16 -16.98
C VAL A 178 1.92 19.16 -17.05
N ALA A 179 1.12 19.07 -18.10
CA ALA A 179 -0.08 19.89 -18.27
C ALA A 179 -1.33 19.04 -18.06
N LEU A 180 -2.42 19.71 -17.68
CA LEU A 180 -3.71 19.07 -17.49
C LEU A 180 -4.69 19.61 -18.52
N ALA A 181 -5.31 18.71 -19.30
CA ALA A 181 -6.52 19.01 -20.02
C ALA A 181 -7.73 18.63 -19.17
N VAL A 182 -8.88 19.24 -19.43
CA VAL A 182 -10.12 18.98 -18.72
C VAL A 182 -11.22 18.63 -19.70
N VAL A 183 -11.76 17.43 -19.60
CA VAL A 183 -12.88 16.97 -20.41
C VAL A 183 -14.18 17.44 -19.76
N VAL A 184 -14.99 18.17 -20.51
CA VAL A 184 -16.36 18.58 -20.14
C VAL A 184 -17.32 17.78 -21.00
N GLN A 185 -17.91 16.74 -20.42
CA GLN A 185 -18.74 15.75 -21.13
C GLN A 185 -20.17 15.78 -20.62
N LYS A 186 -21.16 15.65 -21.53
CA LYS A 186 -22.57 15.44 -21.13
C LYS A 186 -22.66 14.29 -20.14
N LEU A 187 -23.25 14.56 -18.98
CA LEU A 187 -23.50 13.51 -18.00
C LEU A 187 -24.69 12.66 -18.44
N VAL A 188 -24.46 11.36 -18.60
CA VAL A 188 -25.53 10.38 -18.85
C VAL A 188 -26.20 10.07 -17.51
N ASN A 189 -27.51 10.29 -17.39
CA ASN A 189 -28.27 9.97 -16.18
C ASN A 189 -28.65 8.49 -16.20
N SER A 190 -27.66 7.64 -15.95
CA SER A 190 -27.78 6.22 -16.23
C SER A 190 -28.71 5.49 -15.26
N GLU A 191 -29.58 4.65 -15.83
CA GLU A 191 -30.43 3.70 -15.11
C GLU A 191 -29.62 2.45 -14.72
N LYS A 192 -28.63 2.10 -15.54
CA LYS A 192 -27.70 0.98 -15.38
C LYS A 192 -26.34 1.43 -15.87
N ALA A 193 -25.28 1.00 -15.21
CA ALA A 193 -23.92 1.30 -15.64
C ALA A 193 -22.94 0.24 -15.13
N GLY A 194 -21.73 0.25 -15.67
CA GLY A 194 -20.70 -0.65 -15.21
C GLY A 194 -19.46 -0.65 -16.09
N VAL A 195 -18.73 -1.76 -16.02
CA VAL A 195 -17.44 -1.95 -16.69
C VAL A 195 -17.54 -3.18 -17.57
N MET A 196 -16.87 -3.15 -18.71
CA MET A 196 -16.78 -4.26 -19.63
C MET A 196 -15.31 -4.49 -19.99
N PHE A 197 -14.86 -5.73 -19.82
CA PHE A 197 -13.57 -6.20 -20.28
C PHE A 197 -13.78 -7.03 -21.54
N THR A 198 -13.19 -6.63 -22.65
CA THR A 198 -13.32 -7.38 -23.92
C THR A 198 -12.59 -8.72 -23.91
N VAL A 199 -11.85 -9.04 -22.84
CA VAL A 199 -11.23 -10.33 -22.54
C VAL A 199 -11.47 -10.66 -21.08
N ASN A 200 -11.72 -11.92 -20.72
CA ASN A 200 -11.81 -12.32 -19.32
C ASN A 200 -10.46 -12.13 -18.60
N PRO A 201 -10.34 -11.18 -17.65
CA PRO A 201 -9.07 -10.85 -17.01
C PRO A 201 -8.62 -11.89 -15.98
N ILE A 202 -9.51 -12.78 -15.54
CA ILE A 202 -9.23 -13.81 -14.53
C ILE A 202 -8.74 -15.10 -15.20
N THR A 203 -9.41 -15.52 -16.27
CA THR A 203 -9.07 -16.75 -17.00
C THR A 203 -8.11 -16.51 -18.15
N GLU A 204 -7.88 -15.24 -18.51
CA GLU A 204 -7.19 -14.79 -19.72
C GLU A 204 -7.79 -15.39 -21.01
N ASN A 205 -9.08 -15.73 -21.00
CA ASN A 205 -9.74 -16.30 -22.16
C ASN A 205 -10.15 -15.22 -23.17
N TYR A 206 -9.42 -15.17 -24.30
CA TYR A 206 -9.63 -14.19 -25.38
C TYR A 206 -10.88 -14.41 -26.23
N ASP A 207 -11.71 -15.45 -26.02
CA ASP A 207 -13.06 -15.50 -26.64
C ASP A 207 -14.16 -15.24 -25.63
N GLU A 208 -13.81 -14.92 -24.39
CA GLU A 208 -14.77 -14.50 -23.38
C GLU A 208 -14.69 -12.98 -23.22
N LEU A 209 -15.85 -12.34 -23.13
CA LEU A 209 -16.03 -10.95 -22.76
C LEU A 209 -16.74 -10.93 -21.41
N VAL A 210 -16.26 -10.10 -20.48
CA VAL A 210 -16.83 -9.99 -19.14
C VAL A 210 -17.52 -8.64 -18.99
N ILE A 211 -18.80 -8.65 -18.63
CA ILE A 211 -19.59 -7.44 -18.35
C ILE A 211 -19.94 -7.44 -16.87
N GLU A 212 -19.59 -6.35 -16.19
CA GLU A 212 -20.04 -6.06 -14.84
C GLU A 212 -21.10 -4.97 -14.88
N ALA A 213 -22.23 -5.16 -14.20
CA ALA A 213 -23.34 -4.22 -14.22
C ALA A 213 -23.94 -3.96 -12.83
N ALA A 214 -24.30 -2.70 -12.57
CA ALA A 214 -25.09 -2.29 -11.42
C ALA A 214 -26.19 -1.29 -11.79
N TRP A 215 -27.14 -1.12 -10.89
CA TRP A 215 -28.19 -0.11 -11.00
C TRP A 215 -27.64 1.31 -10.76
N GLY A 216 -28.17 2.29 -11.49
CA GLY A 216 -27.83 3.70 -11.34
C GLY A 216 -26.53 4.12 -12.05
N LEU A 217 -25.83 5.11 -11.47
CA LEU A 217 -24.58 5.67 -11.96
C LEU A 217 -23.39 4.71 -11.75
N GLY A 218 -22.47 4.66 -12.72
CA GLY A 218 -21.34 3.71 -12.77
C GLY A 218 -20.28 3.87 -11.67
N GLU A 219 -20.35 4.95 -10.89
CA GLU A 219 -19.43 5.24 -9.78
C GLU A 219 -19.37 4.12 -8.74
N GLY A 220 -20.48 3.40 -8.52
CA GLY A 220 -20.55 2.30 -7.56
C GLY A 220 -19.72 1.07 -7.97
N VAL A 221 -19.62 0.78 -9.27
CA VAL A 221 -18.86 -0.36 -9.82
C VAL A 221 -17.38 -0.01 -9.87
N VAL A 222 -17.03 1.16 -10.40
CA VAL A 222 -15.63 1.61 -10.54
C VAL A 222 -14.94 1.76 -9.17
N SER A 223 -15.68 2.19 -8.15
CA SER A 223 -15.16 2.31 -6.77
C SER A 223 -15.18 0.99 -5.98
N GLY A 224 -15.75 -0.09 -6.52
CA GLY A 224 -15.96 -1.35 -5.80
C GLY A 224 -16.92 -1.26 -4.61
N SER A 225 -17.73 -0.19 -4.53
CA SER A 225 -18.69 0.04 -3.44
C SER A 225 -19.97 -0.79 -3.58
N VAL A 226 -20.24 -1.30 -4.77
CA VAL A 226 -21.40 -2.12 -5.13
C VAL A 226 -20.89 -3.46 -5.65
N SER A 227 -21.49 -4.57 -5.24
CA SER A 227 -21.24 -5.88 -5.86
C SER A 227 -22.03 -5.97 -7.17
N PRO A 228 -21.39 -5.89 -8.36
CA PRO A 228 -22.09 -5.90 -9.63
C PRO A 228 -22.58 -7.31 -9.99
N ASP A 229 -23.54 -7.41 -10.90
CA ASP A 229 -23.71 -8.67 -11.64
C ASP A 229 -22.52 -8.88 -12.55
N THR A 230 -22.11 -10.12 -12.73
CA THR A 230 -21.05 -10.49 -13.68
C THR A 230 -21.61 -11.41 -14.75
N TYR A 231 -21.44 -11.04 -16.01
CA TYR A 231 -21.85 -11.82 -17.17
C TYR A 231 -20.64 -12.18 -18.01
N ILE A 232 -20.48 -13.47 -18.32
CA ILE A 232 -19.43 -13.96 -19.22
C ILE A 232 -20.08 -14.31 -20.54
N VAL A 233 -19.63 -13.68 -21.63
CA VAL A 233 -20.22 -13.83 -22.97
C VAL A 233 -19.17 -14.40 -23.93
N ASN A 234 -19.57 -15.38 -24.73
CA ASN A 234 -18.74 -15.88 -25.83
C ASN A 234 -18.72 -14.86 -26.97
N LYS A 235 -17.56 -14.33 -27.34
CA LYS A 235 -17.42 -13.32 -28.39
C LYS A 235 -17.79 -13.81 -29.80
N LYS A 236 -17.67 -15.12 -30.07
CA LYS A 236 -17.98 -15.70 -31.39
C LYS A 236 -19.47 -15.96 -31.57
N THR A 237 -20.11 -16.56 -30.57
CA THR A 237 -21.53 -16.95 -30.66
C THR A 237 -22.49 -15.91 -30.08
N LEU A 238 -21.98 -14.96 -29.30
CA LEU A 238 -22.76 -14.03 -28.45
C LEU A 238 -23.66 -14.75 -27.43
N GLU A 239 -23.37 -16.01 -27.14
CA GLU A 239 -24.05 -16.75 -26.09
C GLU A 239 -23.50 -16.35 -24.73
N ILE A 240 -24.39 -16.21 -23.76
CA ILE A 240 -24.03 -15.93 -22.37
C ILE A 240 -23.60 -17.26 -21.76
N ILE A 241 -22.31 -17.40 -21.45
CA ILE A 241 -21.68 -18.61 -20.92
C ILE A 241 -22.05 -18.78 -19.45
N ASP A 242 -21.98 -17.70 -18.68
CA ASP A 242 -22.24 -17.71 -17.24
C ASP A 242 -22.84 -16.38 -16.78
N LYS A 243 -23.63 -16.44 -15.71
CA LYS A 243 -24.25 -15.29 -15.05
C LYS A 243 -24.13 -15.44 -13.55
N TYR A 244 -23.44 -14.50 -12.92
CA TYR A 244 -23.44 -14.34 -11.48
C TYR A 244 -24.28 -13.13 -11.09
N ILE A 245 -25.38 -13.40 -10.40
CA ILE A 245 -26.29 -12.34 -9.92
C ILE A 245 -25.95 -12.00 -8.48
N ALA A 246 -25.36 -10.82 -8.27
CA ALA A 246 -24.99 -10.36 -6.95
C ALA A 246 -26.12 -9.55 -6.32
N ARG A 247 -26.35 -9.73 -5.01
CA ARG A 247 -27.29 -8.90 -4.26
C ARG A 247 -26.74 -7.46 -4.14
N LYS A 248 -27.37 -6.51 -4.83
CA LYS A 248 -27.00 -5.09 -4.83
C LYS A 248 -27.73 -4.36 -3.72
N GLU A 249 -27.03 -3.97 -2.67
CA GLU A 249 -27.65 -3.26 -1.53
C GLU A 249 -27.90 -1.78 -1.83
N ILE A 250 -27.00 -1.12 -2.56
CA ILE A 250 -27.03 0.34 -2.82
C ILE A 250 -26.84 0.65 -4.32
N MET A 251 -27.39 1.77 -4.76
CA MET A 251 -27.21 2.34 -6.11
C MET A 251 -26.99 3.85 -6.03
N PHE A 252 -26.34 4.40 -7.05
CA PHE A 252 -26.06 5.82 -7.15
C PHE A 252 -27.09 6.47 -8.07
N VAL A 253 -27.84 7.46 -7.59
CA VAL A 253 -28.88 8.14 -8.37
C VAL A 253 -28.70 9.66 -8.28
N LYS A 254 -29.27 10.37 -9.25
CA LYS A 254 -29.36 11.84 -9.22
C LYS A 254 -30.56 12.27 -8.38
N ASP A 255 -30.37 13.22 -7.47
CA ASP A 255 -31.46 13.78 -6.66
C ASP A 255 -32.18 14.96 -7.37
N GLU A 256 -33.24 15.49 -6.74
CA GLU A 256 -34.04 16.60 -7.29
C GLU A 256 -33.25 17.91 -7.48
N LYS A 257 -32.12 18.08 -6.78
CA LYS A 257 -31.20 19.23 -6.91
C LYS A 257 -30.11 18.98 -7.94
N GLY A 258 -30.02 17.75 -8.43
CA GLY A 258 -29.07 17.31 -9.42
C GLY A 258 -27.80 16.70 -8.84
N GLU A 259 -27.66 16.50 -7.53
CA GLU A 259 -26.45 15.91 -6.91
C GLU A 259 -26.48 14.37 -6.95
N THR A 260 -25.30 13.74 -6.96
CA THR A 260 -25.18 12.27 -6.83
C THR A 260 -25.47 11.85 -5.40
N LYS A 261 -26.44 10.95 -5.22
CA LYS A 261 -26.81 10.40 -3.92
C LYS A 261 -26.76 8.88 -3.94
N ILE A 262 -26.25 8.30 -2.86
CA ILE A 262 -26.34 6.87 -2.61
C ILE A 262 -27.71 6.58 -2.00
N VAL A 263 -28.46 5.69 -2.63
CA VAL A 263 -29.76 5.21 -2.14
C VAL A 263 -29.75 3.69 -2.07
N ASP A 264 -30.57 3.12 -1.19
CA ASP A 264 -30.78 1.68 -1.18
C ASP A 264 -31.47 1.26 -2.48
N VAL A 265 -31.01 0.17 -3.07
CA VAL A 265 -31.72 -0.46 -4.19
C VAL A 265 -33.07 -0.98 -3.64
N PRO A 266 -34.20 -0.72 -4.31
CA PRO A 266 -35.50 -1.27 -3.90
C PRO A 266 -35.41 -2.79 -3.69
N GLU A 267 -36.04 -3.33 -2.64
CA GLU A 267 -35.85 -4.73 -2.23
C GLU A 267 -36.19 -5.72 -3.36
N ASP A 268 -37.15 -5.37 -4.21
CA ASP A 268 -37.54 -6.16 -5.37
C ASP A 268 -36.52 -6.10 -6.53
N MET A 269 -35.56 -5.17 -6.49
CA MET A 269 -34.49 -4.99 -7.48
C MET A 269 -33.12 -5.49 -7.01
N LYS A 270 -32.93 -5.74 -5.70
CA LYS A 270 -31.63 -6.10 -5.11
C LYS A 270 -31.03 -7.38 -5.67
N GLU A 271 -31.87 -8.38 -5.89
CA GLU A 271 -31.48 -9.71 -6.40
C GLU A 271 -31.90 -9.92 -7.86
N LYS A 272 -32.45 -8.88 -8.52
CA LYS A 272 -32.78 -8.94 -9.95
C LYS A 272 -31.53 -8.72 -10.79
N GLN A 273 -31.46 -9.47 -11.89
CA GLN A 273 -30.51 -9.29 -12.97
C GLN A 273 -30.64 -7.85 -13.54
N VAL A 274 -29.54 -7.13 -13.63
CA VAL A 274 -29.50 -5.71 -14.07
C VAL A 274 -29.72 -5.57 -15.57
N LEU A 275 -28.97 -6.31 -16.37
CA LEU A 275 -29.07 -6.27 -17.83
C LEU A 275 -29.87 -7.47 -18.29
N THR A 276 -30.87 -7.27 -19.15
CA THR A 276 -31.55 -8.36 -19.84
C THR A 276 -30.59 -9.07 -20.81
N ASP A 277 -30.91 -10.29 -21.21
CA ASP A 277 -30.06 -11.09 -22.10
C ASP A 277 -29.82 -10.42 -23.46
N ASP A 278 -30.82 -9.67 -23.96
CA ASP A 278 -30.68 -8.90 -25.20
C ASP A 278 -29.77 -7.67 -25.01
N GLU A 279 -29.90 -6.97 -23.88
CA GLU A 279 -28.99 -5.86 -23.51
C GLU A 279 -27.54 -6.32 -23.32
N ILE A 280 -27.33 -7.51 -22.72
CA ILE A 280 -25.99 -8.13 -22.59
C ILE A 280 -25.37 -8.37 -23.97
N LYS A 281 -26.16 -8.92 -24.91
CA LYS A 281 -25.69 -9.19 -26.28
C LYS A 281 -25.43 -7.91 -27.06
N GLU A 282 -26.27 -6.90 -26.90
CA GLU A 282 -26.07 -5.59 -27.51
C GLU A 282 -24.76 -4.95 -27.03
N LEU A 283 -24.54 -4.92 -25.72
CA LEU A 283 -23.32 -4.36 -25.13
C LEU A 283 -22.07 -5.16 -25.53
N ALA A 284 -22.15 -6.49 -25.58
CA ALA A 284 -21.07 -7.33 -26.05
C ALA A 284 -20.69 -7.04 -27.51
N LYS A 285 -21.66 -6.77 -28.40
CA LYS A 285 -21.39 -6.33 -29.79
C LYS A 285 -20.64 -5.00 -29.83
N ILE A 286 -21.03 -4.05 -28.97
CA ILE A 286 -20.33 -2.75 -28.84
C ILE A 286 -18.88 -3.00 -28.37
N GLY A 287 -18.67 -3.86 -27.38
CA GLY A 287 -17.33 -4.22 -26.89
C GLY A 287 -16.45 -4.88 -27.94
N ILE A 288 -17.01 -5.79 -28.74
CA ILE A 288 -16.31 -6.41 -29.87
C ILE A 288 -15.92 -5.36 -30.93
N ASN A 289 -16.81 -4.41 -31.23
CA ASN A 289 -16.50 -3.33 -32.16
C ASN A 289 -15.38 -2.42 -31.63
N ILE A 290 -15.39 -2.12 -30.33
CA ILE A 290 -14.32 -1.36 -29.65
C ILE A 290 -12.99 -2.12 -29.72
N GLU A 291 -12.97 -3.41 -29.35
CA GLU A 291 -11.78 -4.26 -29.43
C GLU A 291 -11.23 -4.34 -30.87
N ASN A 292 -12.11 -4.47 -31.86
CA ASN A 292 -11.73 -4.50 -33.28
C ASN A 292 -11.16 -3.17 -33.77
N HIS A 293 -11.71 -2.04 -33.30
CA HIS A 293 -11.21 -0.70 -33.64
C HIS A 293 -9.81 -0.47 -33.06
N TYR A 294 -9.63 -0.72 -31.77
CA TYR A 294 -8.35 -0.51 -31.08
C TYR A 294 -7.32 -1.64 -31.32
N LYS A 295 -7.77 -2.79 -31.85
CA LYS A 295 -6.99 -4.01 -32.10
C LYS A 295 -6.26 -4.54 -30.86
N LYS A 296 -6.84 -4.30 -29.68
CA LYS A 296 -6.29 -4.66 -28.36
C LYS A 296 -7.44 -4.97 -27.40
N PRO A 297 -7.22 -5.78 -26.36
CA PRO A 297 -8.19 -5.95 -25.29
C PRO A 297 -8.45 -4.61 -24.59
N MET A 298 -9.73 -4.28 -24.40
CA MET A 298 -10.17 -2.98 -23.86
C MET A 298 -10.95 -3.17 -22.56
N ASP A 299 -10.65 -2.29 -21.61
CA ASP A 299 -11.42 -1.98 -20.40
C ASP A 299 -12.29 -0.76 -20.73
N VAL A 300 -13.61 -0.94 -20.71
CA VAL A 300 -14.60 0.03 -21.18
C VAL A 300 -15.61 0.33 -20.09
N GLU A 301 -15.74 1.59 -19.71
CA GLU A 301 -16.80 2.07 -18.83
C GLU A 301 -18.01 2.47 -19.67
N TRP A 302 -19.19 2.00 -19.28
CA TRP A 302 -20.43 2.22 -20.01
C TRP A 302 -21.58 2.65 -19.10
N ALA A 303 -22.51 3.37 -19.71
CA ALA A 303 -23.72 3.88 -19.08
C ALA A 303 -24.94 3.58 -19.98
N TYR A 304 -26.10 3.36 -19.38
CA TYR A 304 -27.34 3.08 -20.10
C TYR A 304 -28.43 4.07 -19.69
N GLU A 305 -29.00 4.78 -20.65
CA GLU A 305 -30.07 5.77 -20.44
C GLU A 305 -31.11 5.65 -21.56
N LYS A 306 -32.40 5.55 -21.20
CA LYS A 306 -33.52 5.57 -22.15
C LYS A 306 -33.37 4.60 -23.34
N GLY A 307 -32.94 3.37 -23.06
CA GLY A 307 -32.83 2.33 -24.08
C GLY A 307 -31.55 2.38 -24.93
N LYS A 308 -30.55 3.17 -24.54
CA LYS A 308 -29.29 3.32 -25.31
C LYS A 308 -28.06 3.20 -24.42
N PHE A 309 -27.05 2.48 -24.90
CA PHE A 309 -25.72 2.43 -24.31
C PHE A 309 -24.89 3.63 -24.73
N TYR A 310 -24.10 4.13 -23.78
CA TYR A 310 -23.12 5.19 -23.96
C TYR A 310 -21.77 4.78 -23.38
N MET A 311 -20.69 4.92 -24.16
CA MET A 311 -19.33 4.63 -23.73
C MET A 311 -18.75 5.91 -23.12
N VAL A 312 -18.43 5.86 -21.81
CA VAL A 312 -17.98 7.04 -21.07
C VAL A 312 -16.46 7.08 -20.88
N GLN A 313 -15.79 5.93 -21.04
CA GLN A 313 -14.34 5.81 -21.05
C GLN A 313 -13.92 4.48 -21.70
N ALA A 314 -12.77 4.45 -22.36
CA ALA A 314 -12.15 3.20 -22.81
C ALA A 314 -10.62 3.30 -22.75
N ARG A 315 -9.98 2.20 -22.33
CA ARG A 315 -8.52 2.07 -22.28
C ARG A 315 -8.06 0.62 -22.50
N PRO A 316 -6.81 0.38 -22.91
CA PRO A 316 -6.30 -0.98 -23.05
C PRO A 316 -6.21 -1.72 -21.69
N ILE A 317 -6.53 -3.01 -21.67
CA ILE A 317 -6.26 -3.88 -20.50
C ILE A 317 -4.76 -4.18 -20.45
N THR A 318 -4.08 -3.73 -19.39
CA THR A 318 -2.62 -3.86 -19.24
C THR A 318 -2.19 -5.06 -18.39
N THR A 319 -3.13 -5.75 -17.75
CA THR A 319 -2.89 -6.86 -16.81
C THR A 319 -2.88 -8.25 -17.45
N LEU A 320 -3.32 -8.40 -18.70
CA LEU A 320 -3.39 -9.69 -19.39
C LEU A 320 -2.02 -10.16 -19.88
N LYS A 321 -1.64 -11.40 -19.59
CA LYS A 321 -0.51 -12.06 -20.26
C LYS A 321 -0.92 -12.41 -21.70
N LYS A 322 0.01 -12.37 -22.66
CA LYS A 322 -0.29 -12.58 -24.10
C LYS A 322 -0.28 -14.07 -24.49
N GLY A 323 -1.48 -14.64 -24.76
CA GLY A 323 -1.79 -15.84 -25.59
C GLY A 323 -1.44 -17.22 -24.99
N LYS A 324 -2.29 -18.27 -24.91
CA LYS A 324 -3.27 -18.83 -25.88
C LYS A 324 -4.37 -19.65 -25.16
N LYS A 325 -5.55 -19.76 -25.81
CA LYS A 325 -6.69 -20.67 -25.55
C LYS A 325 -6.36 -22.10 -26.02
N GLU A 326 -6.96 -23.22 -25.61
CA GLU A 326 -8.21 -23.55 -24.94
C GLU A 326 -7.92 -24.59 -23.84
N LYS A 327 -8.64 -24.53 -22.71
CA LYS A 327 -8.62 -25.61 -21.70
C LYS A 327 -9.29 -26.85 -22.29
N LYS A 328 -8.50 -27.87 -22.63
CA LYS A 328 -8.95 -29.24 -22.35
C LYS A 328 -9.04 -29.35 -20.82
N THR A 329 -10.20 -29.77 -20.35
CA THR A 329 -10.45 -30.15 -18.96
C THR A 329 -9.34 -31.10 -18.48
N VAL A 330 -8.47 -30.59 -17.61
CA VAL A 330 -7.59 -31.41 -16.79
C VAL A 330 -8.42 -31.78 -15.57
N SER A 331 -8.82 -33.05 -15.51
CA SER A 331 -9.29 -33.73 -14.31
C SER A 331 -8.27 -33.61 -13.17
N GLU A 332 -8.73 -33.75 -11.93
CA GLU A 332 -7.95 -33.60 -10.69
C GLU A 332 -6.80 -34.62 -10.49
N GLU A 333 -6.18 -35.19 -11.53
CA GLU A 333 -5.24 -36.32 -11.39
C GLU A 333 -3.76 -36.08 -11.77
N ASP A 334 -3.35 -34.96 -12.37
CA ASP A 334 -1.93 -34.81 -12.80
C ASP A 334 -1.08 -33.83 -11.97
N ILE A 335 -0.98 -34.08 -10.65
CA ILE A 335 0.18 -33.65 -9.86
C ILE A 335 0.71 -34.87 -9.11
N GLU A 336 1.76 -35.50 -9.65
CA GLU A 336 2.43 -36.67 -9.08
C GLU A 336 3.27 -36.38 -7.81
N SER A 337 3.02 -35.28 -7.09
CA SER A 337 3.70 -34.97 -5.84
C SER A 337 2.70 -34.87 -4.68
N LYS A 338 2.95 -35.65 -3.63
CA LYS A 338 2.12 -35.70 -2.44
C LYS A 338 2.12 -34.34 -1.73
N ILE A 339 0.93 -33.77 -1.52
CA ILE A 339 0.77 -32.55 -0.72
C ILE A 339 1.11 -32.86 0.74
N LEU A 340 2.10 -32.16 1.31
CA LEU A 340 2.50 -32.30 2.71
C LEU A 340 1.69 -31.39 3.63
N LEU A 341 1.50 -30.14 3.22
CA LEU A 341 0.83 -29.11 4.03
C LEU A 341 -0.03 -28.21 3.14
N LYS A 342 -1.11 -27.68 3.74
CA LYS A 342 -1.91 -26.59 3.16
C LYS A 342 -1.99 -25.45 4.17
N GLY A 343 -1.78 -24.24 3.71
CA GLY A 343 -1.87 -23.00 4.47
C GLY A 343 -2.48 -21.90 3.61
N ILE A 344 -2.22 -20.65 3.99
CA ILE A 344 -2.67 -19.46 3.27
C ILE A 344 -1.49 -18.94 2.45
N GLY A 345 -1.71 -18.70 1.16
CA GLY A 345 -0.74 -18.01 0.31
C GLY A 345 -0.59 -16.54 0.73
N ALA A 346 0.48 -16.23 1.43
CA ALA A 346 0.77 -14.88 1.93
C ALA A 346 1.49 -14.03 0.89
N SER A 347 2.40 -14.62 0.12
CA SER A 347 3.19 -13.95 -0.92
C SER A 347 3.33 -14.88 -2.13
N PRO A 348 3.00 -14.42 -3.34
CA PRO A 348 2.93 -15.27 -4.53
C PRO A 348 4.31 -15.76 -4.98
N GLY A 349 4.32 -16.87 -5.72
CA GLY A 349 5.51 -17.48 -6.32
C GLY A 349 5.70 -18.94 -5.89
N ILE A 350 6.62 -19.65 -6.55
CA ILE A 350 6.94 -21.05 -6.28
C ILE A 350 8.43 -21.17 -6.03
N ALA A 351 8.82 -21.85 -4.96
CA ALA A 351 10.22 -22.10 -4.62
C ALA A 351 10.43 -23.48 -4.00
N THR A 352 11.56 -24.10 -4.33
CA THR A 352 11.94 -25.44 -3.86
C THR A 352 13.28 -25.35 -3.14
N GLY A 353 13.41 -26.07 -2.03
CA GLY A 353 14.67 -26.10 -1.30
C GLY A 353 14.62 -27.02 -0.07
N PRO A 354 15.78 -27.22 0.59
CA PRO A 354 15.85 -27.94 1.84
C PRO A 354 15.19 -27.13 2.96
N VAL A 355 14.32 -27.79 3.71
CA VAL A 355 13.69 -27.23 4.91
C VAL A 355 14.75 -26.91 5.94
N LYS A 356 14.71 -25.69 6.47
CA LYS A 356 15.45 -25.31 7.67
C LYS A 356 14.51 -24.77 8.74
N ILE A 357 14.38 -25.53 9.81
CA ILE A 357 13.53 -25.23 10.95
C ILE A 357 14.30 -24.36 11.95
N ILE A 358 13.79 -23.17 12.22
CA ILE A 358 14.27 -22.32 13.32
C ILE A 358 13.15 -22.07 14.32
N MET A 359 13.43 -22.23 15.60
CA MET A 359 12.46 -22.01 16.68
C MET A 359 12.81 -20.78 17.53
N ASP A 360 14.04 -20.27 17.41
CA ASP A 360 14.54 -19.09 18.13
C ASP A 360 15.38 -18.20 17.19
N VAL A 361 15.36 -16.89 17.43
CA VAL A 361 16.14 -15.87 16.70
C VAL A 361 17.65 -16.14 16.74
N LYS A 362 18.15 -16.79 17.81
CA LYS A 362 19.57 -17.20 17.91
C LYS A 362 19.98 -18.24 16.86
N GLU A 363 19.03 -18.81 16.15
CA GLU A 363 19.26 -19.86 15.15
C GLU A 363 19.21 -19.31 13.71
N ILE A 364 19.08 -17.99 13.53
CA ILE A 364 19.05 -17.31 12.23
C ILE A 364 20.25 -17.67 11.35
N ASP A 365 21.42 -17.87 11.96
CA ASP A 365 22.65 -18.25 11.26
C ASP A 365 22.59 -19.67 10.67
N LYS A 366 21.61 -20.48 11.06
CA LYS A 366 21.38 -21.81 10.49
C LYS A 366 20.75 -21.75 9.09
N VAL A 367 20.10 -20.64 8.73
CA VAL A 367 19.40 -20.45 7.46
C VAL A 367 20.39 -19.94 6.42
N LYS A 368 20.55 -20.70 5.35
CA LYS A 368 21.43 -20.39 4.21
C LYS A 368 20.60 -19.96 2.99
N GLU A 369 21.29 -19.34 2.04
CA GLU A 369 20.70 -18.98 0.74
C GLU A 369 20.10 -20.25 0.10
N GLY A 370 18.82 -20.19 -0.33
CA GLY A 370 18.15 -21.33 -0.96
C GLY A 370 17.37 -22.24 -0.02
N ASP A 371 17.51 -22.09 1.31
CA ASP A 371 16.74 -22.87 2.29
C ASP A 371 15.25 -22.47 2.27
N ILE A 372 14.37 -23.44 2.55
CA ILE A 372 12.98 -23.17 2.88
C ILE A 372 12.90 -22.93 4.38
N LEU A 373 12.74 -21.66 4.78
CA LEU A 373 12.63 -21.28 6.17
C LEU A 373 11.30 -21.78 6.73
N VAL A 374 11.38 -22.71 7.68
CA VAL A 374 10.22 -23.20 8.43
C VAL A 374 10.33 -22.71 9.86
N THR A 375 9.28 -22.10 10.37
CA THR A 375 9.25 -21.67 11.77
C THR A 375 7.83 -21.66 12.30
N LYS A 376 7.68 -21.62 13.62
CA LYS A 376 6.36 -21.44 14.21
C LYS A 376 5.74 -20.11 13.77
N MET A 377 6.53 -19.04 13.77
CA MET A 377 6.12 -17.69 13.38
C MET A 377 7.35 -16.82 13.06
N THR A 378 7.28 -15.95 12.05
CA THR A 378 8.36 -14.97 11.77
C THR A 378 8.31 -13.77 12.73
N THR A 379 9.47 -13.33 13.20
CA THR A 379 9.66 -12.07 13.95
C THR A 379 10.51 -11.08 13.14
N PRO A 380 10.50 -9.77 13.49
CA PRO A 380 11.31 -8.76 12.79
C PRO A 380 12.81 -9.06 12.83
N ASP A 381 13.27 -9.65 13.93
CA ASP A 381 14.67 -10.05 14.09
C ASP A 381 15.07 -11.16 13.10
N MET A 382 14.10 -11.90 12.53
CA MET A 382 14.31 -12.96 11.55
C MET A 382 14.40 -12.44 10.11
N VAL A 383 14.20 -11.14 9.85
CA VAL A 383 14.34 -10.54 8.51
C VAL A 383 15.66 -10.92 7.81
N PRO A 384 16.83 -10.98 8.49
CA PRO A 384 18.07 -11.44 7.87
C PRO A 384 18.03 -12.91 7.40
N ALA A 385 17.34 -13.81 8.11
CA ALA A 385 17.12 -15.19 7.66
C ALA A 385 16.06 -15.25 6.55
N MET A 386 14.99 -14.47 6.66
CA MET A 386 13.91 -14.40 5.66
C MET A 386 14.44 -13.92 4.30
N LYS A 387 15.41 -13.00 4.30
CA LYS A 387 16.08 -12.53 3.08
C LYS A 387 16.91 -13.61 2.38
N LYS A 388 17.44 -14.58 3.12
CA LYS A 388 18.22 -15.72 2.59
C LYS A 388 17.34 -16.87 2.12
N ALA A 389 16.14 -16.99 2.68
CA ALA A 389 15.24 -18.09 2.42
C ALA A 389 14.63 -18.02 1.01
N ALA A 390 14.58 -19.16 0.31
CA ALA A 390 13.93 -19.28 -0.99
C ALA A 390 12.39 -19.27 -0.87
N ALA A 391 11.86 -19.79 0.23
CA ALA A 391 10.46 -19.68 0.60
C ALA A 391 10.30 -19.70 2.11
N ILE A 392 9.16 -19.23 2.58
CA ILE A 392 8.85 -19.17 4.02
C ILE A 392 7.58 -19.95 4.30
N ILE A 393 7.66 -20.93 5.19
CA ILE A 393 6.52 -21.68 5.71
C ILE A 393 6.38 -21.38 7.20
N THR A 394 5.18 -20.99 7.64
CA THR A 394 4.90 -20.86 9.07
C THR A 394 3.79 -21.78 9.54
N ASP A 395 3.92 -22.32 10.77
CA ASP A 395 2.81 -22.98 11.45
C ASP A 395 1.67 -22.00 11.71
N GLU A 396 2.05 -20.80 12.15
CA GLU A 396 1.15 -19.73 12.54
C GLU A 396 1.29 -18.52 11.63
N GLY A 397 0.15 -18.00 11.23
CA GLY A 397 0.08 -16.81 10.39
C GLY A 397 -1.12 -16.92 9.47
N GLY A 398 -2.23 -16.35 9.87
CA GLY A 398 -3.15 -15.77 8.92
C GLY A 398 -2.99 -14.25 8.95
N LEU A 399 -3.69 -13.57 8.05
CA LEU A 399 -4.14 -12.21 8.36
C LEU A 399 -4.92 -12.32 9.68
N THR A 400 -4.40 -11.73 10.76
CA THR A 400 -5.09 -11.71 12.05
C THR A 400 -6.35 -10.87 11.85
N CYS A 401 -7.53 -11.47 11.95
CA CYS A 401 -8.77 -10.79 11.55
C CYS A 401 -9.86 -10.89 12.64
N ILE A 402 -10.89 -10.06 12.50
CA ILE A 402 -11.97 -9.84 13.47
C ILE A 402 -13.30 -9.78 12.73
N GLU A 403 -14.40 -10.25 13.32
CA GLU A 403 -15.74 -10.16 12.70
C GLU A 403 -16.10 -8.73 12.25
N GLY A 404 -16.81 -8.62 11.12
CA GLY A 404 -17.15 -7.33 10.51
C GLY A 404 -17.99 -6.38 11.36
N ASP A 405 -18.81 -6.91 12.27
CA ASP A 405 -19.62 -6.11 13.21
C ASP A 405 -18.86 -5.70 14.48
N ALA A 406 -17.60 -6.10 14.64
CA ALA A 406 -16.77 -5.66 15.75
C ALA A 406 -16.60 -4.13 15.72
N LYS A 407 -16.70 -3.51 16.90
CA LYS A 407 -16.64 -2.07 17.05
C LYS A 407 -15.19 -1.63 17.18
N ILE A 408 -14.84 -0.59 16.43
CA ILE A 408 -13.57 0.12 16.51
C ILE A 408 -13.90 1.58 16.82
N LEU A 409 -13.16 2.18 17.75
CA LEU A 409 -13.28 3.60 18.01
C LEU A 409 -12.44 4.37 16.99
N THR A 410 -13.09 5.26 16.25
CA THR A 410 -12.47 6.16 15.27
C THR A 410 -12.55 7.60 15.75
N ASP A 411 -11.86 8.51 15.04
CA ASP A 411 -12.06 9.96 15.14
C ASP A 411 -13.51 10.40 14.84
N ARG A 412 -14.32 9.55 14.23
CA ARG A 412 -15.75 9.77 13.96
C ARG A 412 -16.68 9.01 14.92
N GLY A 413 -16.17 8.56 16.06
CA GLY A 413 -16.91 7.74 17.02
C GLY A 413 -16.82 6.24 16.73
N PHE A 414 -17.71 5.45 17.33
CA PHE A 414 -17.72 4.00 17.15
C PHE A 414 -18.21 3.60 15.75
N MET A 415 -17.37 2.84 15.05
CA MET A 415 -17.69 2.28 13.74
C MET A 415 -17.52 0.76 13.74
N LYS A 416 -18.22 0.07 12.85
CA LYS A 416 -17.95 -1.35 12.62
C LYS A 416 -16.70 -1.48 11.75
N ILE A 417 -15.86 -2.48 11.99
CA ILE A 417 -14.64 -2.67 11.19
C ILE A 417 -14.93 -2.87 9.69
N LYS A 418 -16.10 -3.46 9.34
CA LYS A 418 -16.54 -3.55 7.94
C LYS A 418 -16.83 -2.19 7.30
N ASP A 419 -17.33 -1.23 8.08
CA ASP A 419 -17.62 0.12 7.60
C ASP A 419 -16.30 0.90 7.45
N ILE A 420 -15.35 0.71 8.38
CA ILE A 420 -13.99 1.23 8.25
C ILE A 420 -13.31 0.69 6.99
N TYR A 421 -13.42 -0.62 6.73
CA TYR A 421 -12.90 -1.22 5.49
C TYR A 421 -13.45 -0.52 4.25
N LYS A 422 -14.77 -0.29 4.18
CA LYS A 422 -15.40 0.41 3.06
C LYS A 422 -14.86 1.83 2.90
N LEU A 423 -14.71 2.58 3.99
CA LEU A 423 -14.20 3.96 3.96
C LEU A 423 -12.72 4.02 3.53
N VAL A 424 -11.89 3.14 4.09
CA VAL A 424 -10.46 3.06 3.74
C VAL A 424 -10.28 2.66 2.26
N LYS A 425 -11.10 1.73 1.75
CA LYS A 425 -11.08 1.36 0.32
C LYS A 425 -11.58 2.47 -0.60
N LYS A 426 -12.43 3.38 -0.11
CA LYS A 426 -12.80 4.63 -0.78
C LYS A 426 -11.72 5.72 -0.69
N GLY A 427 -10.57 5.43 -0.07
CA GLY A 427 -9.48 6.38 0.12
C GLY A 427 -9.72 7.40 1.25
N GLU A 428 -10.74 7.20 2.09
CA GLU A 428 -10.94 8.06 3.26
C GLU A 428 -9.89 7.80 4.34
N LYS A 429 -9.35 8.88 4.87
CA LYS A 429 -8.46 8.84 6.02
C LYS A 429 -9.28 8.76 7.31
N LEU A 430 -8.91 7.81 8.15
CA LEU A 430 -9.49 7.59 9.47
C LEU A 430 -8.39 7.38 10.48
N LYS A 431 -8.61 7.87 11.70
CA LYS A 431 -7.75 7.55 12.85
C LYS A 431 -8.46 6.55 13.75
N VAL A 432 -7.72 5.57 14.26
CA VAL A 432 -8.19 4.60 15.25
C VAL A 432 -7.31 4.65 16.49
N LEU A 433 -7.87 4.23 17.61
CA LEU A 433 -7.13 4.20 18.87
C LEU A 433 -6.13 3.02 18.90
N GLY A 434 -4.89 3.29 19.26
CA GLY A 434 -3.84 2.29 19.49
C GLY A 434 -3.04 2.58 20.76
N LEU A 435 -2.09 1.70 21.07
CA LEU A 435 -1.19 1.79 22.22
C LEU A 435 0.24 2.08 21.75
N ASN A 436 0.92 3.01 22.40
CA ASN A 436 2.35 3.22 22.24
C ASN A 436 3.11 2.19 23.08
N SER A 437 3.93 1.35 22.46
CA SER A 437 4.62 0.25 23.13
C SER A 437 5.66 0.68 24.16
N LYS A 438 6.22 1.90 24.04
CA LYS A 438 7.24 2.44 24.95
C LYS A 438 6.63 3.14 26.16
N THR A 439 5.66 4.02 25.92
CA THR A 439 5.02 4.81 26.99
C THR A 439 3.84 4.08 27.64
N LEU A 440 3.31 3.04 26.98
CA LEU A 440 2.07 2.35 27.34
C LEU A 440 0.87 3.30 27.44
N LYS A 441 0.93 4.44 26.74
CA LYS A 441 -0.18 5.39 26.60
C LYS A 441 -0.91 5.18 25.28
N THR A 442 -2.18 5.54 25.28
CA THR A 442 -3.04 5.48 24.10
C THR A 442 -2.79 6.66 23.18
N GLU A 443 -2.86 6.42 21.86
CA GLU A 443 -2.64 7.43 20.83
C GLU A 443 -3.54 7.16 19.61
N TRP A 444 -3.88 8.22 18.88
CA TRP A 444 -4.62 8.13 17.63
C TRP A 444 -3.69 7.79 16.47
N LYS A 445 -3.97 6.69 15.76
CA LYS A 445 -3.15 6.18 14.65
C LYS A 445 -3.93 6.17 13.35
N GLU A 446 -3.29 6.62 12.27
CA GLU A 446 -3.88 6.61 10.92
C GLU A 446 -4.00 5.18 10.39
N VAL A 447 -5.15 4.84 9.80
CA VAL A 447 -5.36 3.56 9.10
C VAL A 447 -4.75 3.65 7.69
N ILE A 448 -3.83 2.75 7.38
CA ILE A 448 -3.10 2.72 6.09
C ILE A 448 -3.64 1.70 5.10
N ASP A 449 -4.24 0.61 5.58
CA ASP A 449 -4.90 -0.39 4.74
C ASP A 449 -5.99 -1.12 5.53
N ALA A 450 -6.93 -1.73 4.81
CA ALA A 450 -7.95 -2.59 5.38
C ALA A 450 -8.18 -3.80 4.46
N GLN A 451 -8.45 -4.96 5.04
CA GLN A 451 -8.56 -6.23 4.31
C GLN A 451 -9.75 -7.05 4.82
N VAL A 452 -10.28 -7.93 3.97
CA VAL A 452 -11.39 -8.85 4.27
C VAL A 452 -11.08 -10.25 3.75
N ARG A 453 -11.50 -11.28 4.50
CA ARG A 453 -11.46 -12.70 4.10
C ARG A 453 -12.50 -13.50 4.88
N THR A 454 -12.64 -14.79 4.61
CA THR A 454 -13.41 -15.72 5.44
C THR A 454 -12.51 -16.59 6.31
N ALA A 455 -12.88 -16.81 7.57
CA ALA A 455 -12.12 -17.64 8.50
C ALA A 455 -12.99 -18.21 9.63
N VAL A 456 -12.43 -19.17 10.38
CA VAL A 456 -12.95 -19.60 11.68
C VAL A 456 -12.82 -18.45 12.69
N ARG A 457 -13.87 -18.22 13.48
CA ARG A 457 -13.95 -17.15 14.48
C ARG A 457 -14.31 -17.75 15.82
N TYR A 458 -13.51 -17.49 16.85
CA TYR A 458 -13.88 -17.77 18.23
C TYR A 458 -14.71 -16.61 18.76
N GLU A 459 -15.91 -16.89 19.28
CA GLU A 459 -16.59 -15.93 20.15
C GLU A 459 -15.90 -15.95 21.51
N VAL A 460 -15.24 -14.85 21.83
CA VAL A 460 -14.44 -14.68 23.04
C VAL A 460 -15.17 -13.75 24.00
N GLY A 461 -15.32 -14.19 25.24
CA GLY A 461 -15.88 -13.40 26.32
C GLY A 461 -14.82 -12.83 27.26
N VAL A 462 -15.03 -11.59 27.71
CA VAL A 462 -14.20 -10.99 28.77
C VAL A 462 -14.70 -11.45 30.14
N TYR A 463 -13.81 -11.99 30.98
CA TYR A 463 -14.18 -12.49 32.32
C TYR A 463 -13.15 -12.15 33.41
N ARG A 464 -13.60 -12.17 34.67
CA ARG A 464 -12.74 -12.05 35.87
C ARG A 464 -12.93 -13.17 36.90
N LYS A 465 -14.08 -13.86 36.94
CA LYS A 465 -14.38 -14.94 37.92
C LYS A 465 -15.34 -16.03 37.44
N ASN A 466 -16.34 -15.71 36.59
CA ASN A 466 -17.34 -16.68 36.10
C ASN A 466 -17.19 -16.88 34.58
N LYS A 467 -17.34 -18.12 34.10
CA LYS A 467 -17.20 -18.50 32.67
C LYS A 467 -18.38 -18.08 31.77
N LYS A 468 -19.43 -17.45 32.31
CA LYS A 468 -20.58 -16.96 31.53
C LYS A 468 -20.58 -15.45 31.48
N THR A 469 -20.41 -14.87 30.28
CA THR A 469 -20.46 -13.43 30.03
C THR A 469 -21.21 -13.17 28.72
N THR A 470 -21.93 -12.05 28.65
CA THR A 470 -22.56 -11.56 27.42
C THR A 470 -21.70 -10.50 26.72
N ASP A 471 -20.57 -10.15 27.34
CA ASP A 471 -19.63 -9.20 26.81
C ASP A 471 -18.60 -9.92 25.94
N THR A 472 -18.90 -10.00 24.64
CA THR A 472 -18.18 -10.86 23.70
C THR A 472 -17.73 -10.11 22.45
N ILE A 473 -16.75 -10.68 21.76
CA ILE A 473 -16.27 -10.29 20.44
C ILE A 473 -15.86 -11.55 19.70
N LYS A 474 -16.01 -11.58 18.37
CA LYS A 474 -15.53 -12.71 17.56
C LYS A 474 -14.21 -12.39 16.88
N ILE A 475 -13.21 -13.22 17.14
CA ILE A 475 -11.81 -13.01 16.73
C ILE A 475 -11.25 -14.33 16.21
N THR A 476 -10.34 -14.30 15.23
CA THR A 476 -9.72 -15.53 14.74
C THR A 476 -8.80 -16.18 15.79
N PRO A 477 -8.67 -17.53 15.85
CA PRO A 477 -7.87 -18.23 16.86
C PRO A 477 -6.38 -17.86 16.88
N ASP A 478 -5.87 -17.44 15.73
CA ASP A 478 -4.49 -17.02 15.48
C ASP A 478 -4.26 -15.52 15.73
N HIS A 479 -5.31 -14.77 16.11
CA HIS A 479 -5.19 -13.33 16.36
C HIS A 479 -4.28 -13.04 17.56
N LYS A 480 -3.30 -12.15 17.38
CA LYS A 480 -2.26 -11.91 18.38
C LYS A 480 -2.64 -10.77 19.31
N PHE A 481 -2.37 -10.98 20.60
CA PHE A 481 -2.58 -10.00 21.65
C PHE A 481 -1.24 -9.56 22.23
N PRO A 482 -1.09 -8.26 22.59
CA PRO A 482 -0.06 -7.83 23.50
C PRO A 482 -0.33 -8.41 24.87
N ILE A 483 0.60 -9.23 25.35
CA ILE A 483 0.69 -9.60 26.75
C ILE A 483 1.92 -8.95 27.34
N PHE A 484 1.80 -8.45 28.57
CA PHE A 484 2.96 -7.98 29.31
C PHE A 484 3.44 -9.14 30.18
N LYS A 485 4.64 -9.66 29.89
CA LYS A 485 5.21 -10.85 30.53
C LYS A 485 6.70 -10.62 30.78
N ASP A 486 7.16 -10.96 31.99
CA ASP A 486 8.57 -10.87 32.39
C ASP A 486 9.18 -9.46 32.21
N GLY A 487 8.38 -8.40 32.43
CA GLY A 487 8.85 -7.02 32.31
C GLY A 487 8.82 -6.42 30.90
N GLY A 488 8.29 -7.11 29.89
CA GLY A 488 8.17 -6.61 28.52
C GLY A 488 6.89 -7.04 27.79
N LEU A 489 6.64 -6.43 26.62
CA LEU A 489 5.52 -6.79 25.73
C LEU A 489 5.89 -8.00 24.86
N GLN A 490 4.97 -8.95 24.73
CA GLN A 490 5.07 -10.12 23.86
C GLN A 490 3.80 -10.27 23.03
N LYS A 491 3.92 -10.82 21.81
CA LYS A 491 2.79 -11.09 20.91
C LYS A 491 2.37 -12.56 21.07
N ILE A 492 1.18 -12.83 21.58
CA ILE A 492 0.71 -14.22 21.81
C ILE A 492 -0.64 -14.46 21.10
N PRO A 493 -0.81 -15.57 20.35
CA PRO A 493 -2.08 -15.93 19.73
C PRO A 493 -3.22 -16.12 20.73
N LEU A 494 -4.46 -15.89 20.32
CA LEU A 494 -5.66 -16.04 21.14
C LEU A 494 -5.76 -17.44 21.77
N GLU A 495 -5.47 -18.48 20.99
CA GLU A 495 -5.54 -19.86 21.46
C GLU A 495 -4.59 -20.10 22.64
N ASP A 496 -3.36 -19.61 22.56
CA ASP A 496 -2.38 -19.68 23.64
C ASP A 496 -2.76 -18.81 24.83
N VAL A 497 -3.35 -17.63 24.60
CA VAL A 497 -3.90 -16.77 25.66
C VAL A 497 -4.94 -17.55 26.47
N ILE A 498 -5.85 -18.26 25.80
CA ILE A 498 -6.93 -19.00 26.44
C ILE A 498 -6.38 -20.25 27.14
N ASN A 499 -5.56 -21.05 26.44
CA ASN A 499 -5.03 -22.32 26.94
C ASN A 499 -4.14 -22.13 28.18
N ASN A 500 -3.33 -21.07 28.19
CA ASN A 500 -2.44 -20.76 29.31
C ASN A 500 -3.09 -19.83 30.35
N ASN A 501 -4.33 -19.37 30.11
CA ASN A 501 -5.06 -18.42 30.94
C ASN A 501 -4.21 -17.15 31.18
N TYR A 502 -3.57 -16.65 30.12
CA TYR A 502 -2.87 -15.38 30.13
C TYR A 502 -3.85 -14.21 30.19
N SER A 503 -3.39 -13.13 30.80
CA SER A 503 -4.08 -11.84 30.75
C SER A 503 -3.62 -11.03 29.54
N VAL A 504 -4.57 -10.38 28.88
CA VAL A 504 -4.32 -9.45 27.77
C VAL A 504 -4.50 -8.01 28.24
N LEU A 505 -3.99 -7.07 27.45
CA LEU A 505 -4.11 -5.64 27.72
C LEU A 505 -5.46 -5.08 27.26
N SER A 506 -6.04 -4.26 28.12
CA SER A 506 -7.21 -3.42 27.90
C SER A 506 -6.83 -1.99 28.29
N ILE A 507 -7.45 -1.00 27.68
CA ILE A 507 -7.16 0.41 27.97
C ILE A 507 -8.12 0.97 29.02
N ASP A 508 -7.65 1.93 29.81
CA ASP A 508 -8.48 2.68 30.78
C ASP A 508 -8.58 4.18 30.52
N TYR A 509 -7.95 4.67 29.45
CA TYR A 509 -8.02 6.07 29.03
C TYR A 509 -8.12 6.20 27.51
N ILE A 510 -8.75 7.30 27.06
CA ILE A 510 -8.82 7.72 25.65
C ILE A 510 -8.26 9.14 25.60
N PRO A 511 -7.38 9.50 24.66
CA PRO A 511 -6.80 10.83 24.59
C PRO A 511 -7.68 11.81 23.80
N MET A 512 -7.42 13.09 24.08
CA MET A 512 -7.62 14.28 23.22
C MET A 512 -7.75 14.03 21.70
N ILE A 513 -8.76 14.48 20.95
CA ILE A 513 -8.52 14.88 19.54
C ILE A 513 -8.41 16.41 19.53
N GLU A 514 -7.21 16.92 19.22
CA GLU A 514 -6.92 18.35 19.20
C GLU A 514 -7.37 18.96 17.85
N GLU A 515 -8.61 19.43 17.80
CA GLU A 515 -9.16 20.26 16.71
C GLU A 515 -9.82 21.51 17.30
N LYS A 516 -9.89 22.62 16.54
CA LYS A 516 -10.52 23.87 16.98
C LYS A 516 -12.03 23.67 17.20
N TYR A 517 -12.42 23.42 18.45
CA TYR A 517 -13.82 23.33 18.87
C TYR A 517 -14.23 24.60 19.64
N GLU A 518 -15.40 25.17 19.32
CA GLU A 518 -15.99 26.24 20.12
C GLU A 518 -16.48 25.64 21.46
N THR A 519 -15.98 26.16 22.58
CA THR A 519 -16.22 25.59 23.91
C THR A 519 -17.70 25.57 24.28
N LEU A 520 -18.21 24.43 24.76
CA LEU A 520 -19.59 24.28 25.27
C LEU A 520 -19.64 24.27 26.81
N SER A 521 -18.53 24.62 27.47
CA SER A 521 -18.33 24.57 28.93
C SER A 521 -19.55 24.93 29.77
N ASP A 522 -20.21 26.06 29.49
CA ASP A 522 -21.29 26.57 30.35
C ASP A 522 -22.62 25.79 30.26
N ILE A 523 -22.74 24.84 29.32
CA ILE A 523 -24.00 24.12 29.07
C ILE A 523 -23.87 22.60 29.13
N MET A 524 -22.67 22.06 29.36
CA MET A 524 -22.47 20.60 29.35
C MET A 524 -23.28 19.88 30.42
N TYR A 525 -23.42 20.48 31.60
CA TYR A 525 -24.30 19.96 32.67
C TYR A 525 -25.76 19.87 32.21
N LEU A 526 -26.28 20.94 31.60
CA LEU A 526 -27.61 20.97 31.01
C LEU A 526 -27.79 19.88 29.95
N CYS A 527 -26.81 19.72 29.05
CA CYS A 527 -26.84 18.66 28.04
C CYS A 527 -27.00 17.27 28.69
N GLY A 528 -26.22 16.97 29.74
CA GLY A 528 -26.33 15.71 30.49
C GLY A 528 -27.73 15.52 31.10
N ALA A 529 -28.26 16.56 31.74
CA ALA A 529 -29.56 16.54 32.39
C ALA A 529 -30.73 16.33 31.41
N ILE A 530 -30.67 16.98 30.24
CA ILE A 530 -31.71 16.86 29.21
C ILE A 530 -31.62 15.50 28.50
N LEU A 531 -30.43 14.93 28.33
CA LEU A 531 -30.32 13.60 27.72
C LEU A 531 -30.80 12.47 28.63
N SER A 532 -30.78 12.64 29.96
CA SER A 532 -31.28 11.66 30.92
C SER A 532 -32.80 11.77 31.14
N ASP A 533 -33.27 12.93 31.62
CA ASP A 533 -34.68 13.15 32.04
C ASP A 533 -35.47 14.08 31.08
N GLY A 534 -34.86 14.49 29.97
CA GLY A 534 -35.48 15.33 28.97
C GLY A 534 -35.80 14.60 27.67
N HIS A 535 -36.55 15.30 26.81
CA HIS A 535 -36.93 14.82 25.50
C HIS A 535 -36.93 15.95 24.48
N ILE A 536 -36.24 15.76 23.37
CA ILE A 536 -36.18 16.71 22.26
C ILE A 536 -37.28 16.37 21.26
N VAL A 537 -38.30 17.21 21.20
CA VAL A 537 -39.42 17.03 20.28
C VAL A 537 -39.01 17.57 18.90
N ARG A 538 -39.07 16.68 17.91
CA ARG A 538 -38.76 16.96 16.52
C ARG A 538 -40.03 17.08 15.69
N LYS A 539 -39.98 17.93 14.65
CA LYS A 539 -41.02 18.02 13.63
C LYS A 539 -40.99 16.77 12.73
N LYS A 540 -41.97 16.63 11.85
CA LYS A 540 -42.01 15.53 10.85
C LYS A 540 -40.76 15.49 9.95
N ASP A 541 -40.11 16.63 9.75
CA ASP A 541 -38.86 16.75 8.96
C ASP A 541 -37.58 16.48 9.79
N GLY A 542 -37.71 16.03 11.04
CA GLY A 542 -36.57 15.71 11.91
C GLY A 542 -35.95 16.90 12.65
N ARG A 543 -36.35 18.14 12.34
CA ARG A 543 -35.79 19.33 13.00
C ARG A 543 -36.29 19.47 14.44
N PRO A 544 -35.40 19.70 15.42
CA PRO A 544 -35.81 19.94 16.80
C PRO A 544 -36.54 21.29 16.89
N PHE A 545 -37.67 21.32 17.60
CA PHE A 545 -38.46 22.56 17.76
C PHE A 545 -38.94 22.82 19.18
N ARG A 546 -38.82 21.84 20.07
CA ARG A 546 -39.20 21.98 21.47
C ARG A 546 -38.38 21.02 22.32
N VAL A 547 -37.96 21.48 23.49
CA VAL A 547 -37.33 20.64 24.50
C VAL A 547 -38.29 20.50 25.68
N ARG A 548 -38.42 19.28 26.20
CA ARG A 548 -39.18 18.95 27.41
C ARG A 548 -38.23 18.40 28.46
N PHE A 549 -38.48 18.71 29.71
CA PHE A 549 -37.76 18.20 30.87
C PHE A 549 -38.78 17.84 31.94
N THR A 550 -38.84 16.57 32.34
CA THR A 550 -39.90 16.07 33.22
C THR A 550 -39.30 15.57 34.51
N GLN A 551 -39.72 16.12 35.65
CA GLN A 551 -39.15 15.72 36.93
C GLN A 551 -40.14 15.79 38.10
N LYS A 552 -39.93 14.92 39.09
CA LYS A 552 -40.63 15.00 40.40
C LYS A 552 -40.00 16.07 41.28
N ASN A 553 -40.82 16.98 41.80
CA ASN A 553 -40.37 18.03 42.71
C ASN A 553 -40.25 17.49 44.15
N THR A 554 -39.24 16.67 44.41
CA THR A 554 -38.86 16.22 45.75
C THR A 554 -37.74 17.09 46.31
N GLU A 555 -37.55 17.08 47.64
CA GLU A 555 -36.48 17.84 48.30
C GLU A 555 -35.10 17.49 47.73
N GLU A 556 -34.81 16.20 47.52
CA GLU A 556 -33.55 15.73 46.93
C GLU A 556 -33.30 16.21 45.49
N LYS A 557 -34.35 16.49 44.71
CA LYS A 557 -34.24 16.88 43.29
C LYS A 557 -34.31 18.39 43.07
N ARG A 558 -34.55 19.18 44.11
CA ARG A 558 -34.80 20.63 43.99
C ARG A 558 -33.60 21.39 43.43
N GLU A 559 -32.39 21.09 43.92
CA GLU A 559 -31.17 21.73 43.42
C GLU A 559 -30.87 21.37 41.97
N PHE A 560 -31.06 20.10 41.60
CA PHE A 560 -30.95 19.64 40.21
C PHE A 560 -31.90 20.38 39.27
N ILE A 561 -33.19 20.46 39.64
CA ILE A 561 -34.19 21.19 38.85
C ILE A 561 -33.80 22.66 38.70
N ASN A 562 -33.41 23.32 39.80
CA ASN A 562 -33.02 24.73 39.77
C ASN A 562 -31.83 24.97 38.85
N LYS A 563 -30.81 24.10 38.89
CA LYS A 563 -29.64 24.20 38.02
C LYS A 563 -30.01 24.07 36.53
N VAL A 564 -30.88 23.12 36.18
CA VAL A 564 -31.38 22.97 34.80
C VAL A 564 -32.16 24.21 34.33
N LEU A 565 -32.99 24.80 35.21
CA LEU A 565 -33.74 26.02 34.91
C LEU A 565 -32.86 27.28 34.81
N GLU A 566 -31.69 27.27 35.44
CA GLU A 566 -30.67 28.30 35.33
C GLU A 566 -29.89 28.15 34.02
N ASP A 567 -29.34 26.97 33.76
CA ASP A 567 -28.42 26.72 32.65
C ASP A 567 -29.10 26.91 31.28
N ILE A 568 -30.39 26.61 31.18
CA ILE A 568 -31.16 26.83 29.94
C ILE A 568 -31.14 28.30 29.48
N LYS A 569 -30.90 29.25 30.40
CA LYS A 569 -30.82 30.68 30.09
C LYS A 569 -29.55 31.05 29.35
N HIS A 570 -28.44 30.31 29.53
CA HIS A 570 -27.17 30.55 28.82
C HIS A 570 -27.33 30.39 27.30
N ILE A 571 -28.32 29.61 26.85
CA ILE A 571 -28.66 29.42 25.44
C ILE A 571 -29.95 30.14 25.04
N ASN A 572 -30.25 31.26 25.71
CA ASN A 572 -31.45 32.07 25.55
C ASN A 572 -32.78 31.31 25.73
N GLY A 573 -32.74 30.16 26.40
CA GLY A 573 -33.91 29.35 26.69
C GLY A 573 -34.71 29.83 27.88
N GLU A 574 -35.94 29.35 27.99
CA GLU A 574 -36.80 29.59 29.15
C GLU A 574 -37.74 28.40 29.29
N PHE A 575 -37.58 27.65 30.37
CA PHE A 575 -38.43 26.50 30.70
C PHE A 575 -39.67 26.96 31.45
N ARG A 576 -40.84 26.70 30.88
CA ARG A 576 -42.14 27.01 31.51
C ARG A 576 -42.85 25.72 31.93
N PRO A 577 -43.48 25.67 33.11
CA PRO A 577 -44.27 24.52 33.51
C PRO A 577 -45.51 24.39 32.61
N PHE A 578 -45.77 23.19 32.07
CA PHE A 578 -46.86 22.95 31.12
C PHE A 578 -48.07 22.21 31.70
N SER A 579 -47.89 21.37 32.71
CA SER A 579 -48.98 20.57 33.29
C SER A 579 -48.90 20.49 34.82
N ASN A 580 -50.04 20.69 35.49
CA ASN A 580 -50.17 20.59 36.95
C ASN A 580 -50.37 19.14 37.44
N VAL A 581 -49.43 18.70 38.29
CA VAL A 581 -49.54 17.79 39.44
C VAL A 581 -50.54 16.63 39.32
N ARG A 582 -50.08 15.50 38.76
CA ARG A 582 -50.42 14.18 39.31
C ARG A 582 -49.17 13.60 39.96
N ASN A 583 -49.24 13.27 41.24
CA ASN A 583 -48.14 12.67 42.03
C ASN A 583 -46.83 13.48 42.08
N GLY A 584 -46.90 14.82 42.07
CA GLY A 584 -45.72 15.69 42.27
C GLY A 584 -44.74 15.78 41.09
N VAL A 585 -45.12 15.28 39.90
CA VAL A 585 -44.35 15.41 38.65
C VAL A 585 -44.70 16.73 37.95
N VAL A 586 -43.67 17.45 37.48
CA VAL A 586 -43.79 18.69 36.70
C VAL A 586 -43.05 18.51 35.38
N GLU A 587 -43.71 18.80 34.26
CA GLU A 587 -43.08 18.90 32.94
C GLU A 587 -42.79 20.38 32.62
N TYR A 588 -41.52 20.67 32.38
CA TYR A 588 -41.03 21.96 31.91
C TYR A 588 -40.80 21.89 30.40
N GLN A 589 -41.22 22.90 29.65
CA GLN A 589 -41.00 22.95 28.21
C GLN A 589 -40.47 24.31 27.74
N THR A 590 -39.67 24.28 26.68
CA THR A 590 -39.28 25.47 25.93
C THR A 590 -39.42 25.21 24.43
N SER A 591 -40.04 26.12 23.70
CA SER A 591 -40.18 26.06 22.22
C SER A 591 -39.32 27.10 21.52
N LYS A 592 -38.35 27.69 22.23
CA LYS A 592 -37.40 28.62 21.62
C LYS A 592 -36.49 27.86 20.66
N LYS A 593 -36.17 28.49 19.53
CA LYS A 593 -35.39 27.89 18.44
C LYS A 593 -33.98 27.50 18.90
N GLN A 594 -33.24 28.44 19.47
CA GLN A 594 -31.83 28.26 19.83
C GLN A 594 -31.58 27.09 20.81
N PRO A 595 -32.30 26.95 21.96
CA PRO A 595 -32.13 25.79 22.83
C PRO A 595 -32.46 24.46 22.15
N SER A 596 -33.50 24.46 21.31
CA SER A 596 -33.94 23.25 20.60
C SER A 596 -32.88 22.80 19.59
N GLU A 597 -32.28 23.73 18.86
CA GLU A 597 -31.22 23.45 17.88
C GLU A 597 -29.93 22.98 18.55
N ILE A 598 -29.47 23.66 19.60
CA ILE A 598 -28.23 23.30 20.32
C ILE A 598 -28.36 21.92 20.98
N LEU A 599 -29.40 21.72 21.79
CA LEU A 599 -29.59 20.43 22.49
C LEU A 599 -29.88 19.30 21.51
N GLY A 600 -30.59 19.59 20.41
CA GLY A 600 -30.84 18.62 19.34
C GLY A 600 -29.55 18.20 18.64
N HIS A 601 -28.66 19.16 18.36
CA HIS A 601 -27.34 18.88 17.80
C HIS A 601 -26.48 18.03 18.75
N VAL A 602 -26.52 18.31 20.05
CA VAL A 602 -25.82 17.51 21.06
C VAL A 602 -26.36 16.09 21.11
N GLU A 603 -27.69 15.89 21.11
CA GLU A 603 -28.32 14.57 21.05
C GLU A 603 -27.91 13.78 19.81
N ASP A 604 -27.84 14.45 18.65
CA ASP A 604 -27.49 13.81 17.37
C ASP A 604 -26.02 13.36 17.31
N ASN A 605 -25.12 14.04 18.04
CA ASN A 605 -23.67 13.86 17.97
C ASN A 605 -23.04 13.39 19.30
N ILE A 606 -23.83 12.95 20.28
CA ILE A 606 -23.33 12.61 21.62
C ILE A 606 -22.28 11.49 21.64
N ASN A 607 -22.24 10.64 20.61
CA ASN A 607 -21.26 9.57 20.45
C ASN A 607 -19.91 10.03 19.84
N THR A 608 -19.76 11.32 19.53
CA THR A 608 -18.51 11.92 19.00
C THR A 608 -18.03 13.10 19.83
N ILE A 609 -18.93 13.91 20.39
CA ILE A 609 -18.60 15.07 21.25
C ILE A 609 -17.55 14.73 22.32
N PRO A 610 -17.59 13.58 23.02
CA PRO A 610 -16.59 13.29 24.04
C PRO A 610 -15.15 13.13 23.55
N LEU A 611 -14.94 12.92 22.25
CA LEU A 611 -13.60 12.85 21.66
C LEU A 611 -12.93 14.23 21.57
N TYR A 612 -13.74 15.29 21.55
CA TYR A 612 -13.29 16.69 21.38
C TYR A 612 -13.51 17.55 22.63
N ALA A 613 -14.30 17.08 23.59
CA ALA A 613 -14.58 17.83 24.83
C ALA A 613 -13.45 17.69 25.87
N THR A 614 -13.17 18.77 26.58
CA THR A 614 -12.20 18.78 27.68
C THR A 614 -12.64 17.89 28.85
N GLU A 615 -11.71 17.49 29.72
CA GLU A 615 -12.04 16.68 30.90
C GLU A 615 -13.09 17.38 31.80
N SER A 616 -12.99 18.69 31.99
CA SER A 616 -13.94 19.47 32.81
C SER A 616 -15.36 19.44 32.21
N GLU A 617 -15.48 19.68 30.91
CA GLU A 617 -16.76 19.62 30.17
C GLU A 617 -17.42 18.25 30.31
N LEU A 618 -16.64 17.18 30.26
CA LEU A 618 -17.13 15.81 30.40
C LEU A 618 -17.57 15.47 31.83
N ILE A 619 -16.88 16.01 32.84
CA ILE A 619 -17.29 15.86 34.24
C ILE A 619 -18.64 16.56 34.45
N ASP A 620 -18.80 17.79 33.95
CA ASP A 620 -20.07 18.52 34.07
C ASP A 620 -21.20 17.79 33.33
N PHE A 621 -20.93 17.26 32.12
CA PHE A 621 -21.87 16.41 31.37
C PHE A 621 -22.33 15.18 32.14
N LEU A 622 -21.37 14.39 32.67
CA LEU A 622 -21.69 13.18 33.43
C LEU A 622 -22.44 13.51 34.72
N ALA A 623 -22.13 14.63 35.38
CA ALA A 623 -22.82 15.06 36.57
C ALA A 623 -24.31 15.36 36.30
N GLY A 624 -24.62 16.11 35.24
CA GLY A 624 -25.99 16.37 34.82
C GLY A 624 -26.75 15.08 34.47
N TYR A 625 -26.09 14.14 33.81
CA TYR A 625 -26.68 12.83 33.49
C TYR A 625 -27.00 12.02 34.74
N VAL A 626 -26.04 11.95 35.67
CA VAL A 626 -26.14 11.23 36.93
C VAL A 626 -27.22 11.82 37.83
N ASP A 627 -27.37 13.13 37.87
CA ASP A 627 -28.46 13.77 38.62
C ASP A 627 -29.83 13.46 38.03
N GLY A 628 -29.92 13.08 36.77
CA GLY A 628 -31.16 12.55 36.23
C GLY A 628 -31.43 11.10 36.64
N ASP A 629 -30.63 10.17 36.10
CA ASP A 629 -30.90 8.71 36.16
C ASP A 629 -29.81 7.88 36.85
N GLY A 630 -28.86 8.52 37.54
CA GLY A 630 -27.81 7.85 38.30
C GLY A 630 -28.23 7.37 39.70
N CYS A 631 -27.55 6.37 40.26
CA CYS A 631 -27.66 6.03 41.67
C CYS A 631 -26.36 5.49 42.25
N ILE A 632 -26.22 5.56 43.59
CA ILE A 632 -25.13 4.90 44.31
C ILE A 632 -25.66 3.54 44.82
N SER A 633 -24.98 2.47 44.44
CA SER A 633 -25.30 1.11 44.86
C SER A 633 -24.03 0.32 45.17
N ARG A 634 -23.91 -0.20 46.40
CA ARG A 634 -22.79 -1.06 46.85
C ARG A 634 -21.41 -0.44 46.54
N SER A 635 -21.25 0.85 46.86
CA SER A 635 -20.05 1.68 46.59
C SER A 635 -19.70 1.79 45.11
N ARG A 636 -20.71 1.87 44.23
CA ARG A 636 -20.55 2.10 42.80
C ARG A 636 -21.56 3.14 42.36
N LEU A 637 -21.16 3.97 41.41
CA LEU A 637 -22.10 4.77 40.64
C LEU A 637 -22.68 3.87 39.53
N GLU A 638 -23.99 3.75 39.47
CA GLU A 638 -24.71 3.05 38.41
C GLU A 638 -25.55 4.05 37.61
N ILE A 639 -25.38 4.06 36.29
CA ILE A 639 -26.21 4.80 35.34
C ILE A 639 -27.07 3.78 34.59
N TYR A 640 -28.35 4.07 34.48
CA TYR A 640 -29.31 3.23 33.76
C TYR A 640 -29.60 3.87 32.42
N GLU A 641 -29.75 3.05 31.38
CA GLU A 641 -30.13 3.53 30.07
C GLU A 641 -30.86 2.44 29.27
N ASN A 642 -31.73 2.83 28.34
CA ASN A 642 -32.33 1.87 27.43
C ASN A 642 -31.29 1.43 26.38
N VAL A 643 -31.12 0.12 26.13
CA VAL A 643 -30.20 -0.40 25.10
C VAL A 643 -30.49 0.11 23.69
N GLU A 644 -31.73 0.56 23.43
CA GLU A 644 -32.14 1.15 22.15
C GLU A 644 -31.53 2.56 21.95
N HIS A 645 -31.16 3.27 23.03
CA HIS A 645 -30.46 4.56 22.98
C HIS A 645 -28.95 4.40 22.77
N LYS A 646 -28.57 3.72 21.70
CA LYS A 646 -27.18 3.32 21.42
C LYS A 646 -26.19 4.49 21.46
N LYS A 647 -26.52 5.63 20.83
CA LYS A 647 -25.64 6.82 20.81
C LYS A 647 -25.39 7.39 22.22
N LYS A 648 -26.42 7.45 23.08
CA LYS A 648 -26.29 7.91 24.47
C LYS A 648 -25.35 7.01 25.26
N ILE A 649 -25.53 5.69 25.13
CA ILE A 649 -24.65 4.70 25.77
C ILE A 649 -23.20 4.88 25.30
N GLU A 650 -22.97 5.04 23.99
CA GLU A 650 -21.64 5.29 23.44
C GLU A 650 -21.02 6.58 24.00
N GLY A 651 -21.78 7.68 24.04
CA GLY A 651 -21.33 8.96 24.58
C GLY A 651 -20.95 8.90 26.07
N ILE A 652 -21.78 8.24 26.89
CA ILE A 652 -21.48 8.03 28.33
C ILE A 652 -20.20 7.22 28.49
N ILE A 653 -20.04 6.14 27.72
CA ILE A 653 -18.86 5.27 27.82
C ILE A 653 -17.59 6.00 27.41
N LEU A 654 -17.63 6.77 26.31
CA LEU A 654 -16.49 7.59 25.88
C LEU A 654 -16.15 8.65 26.92
N ALA A 655 -17.15 9.37 27.45
CA ALA A 655 -16.94 10.37 28.50
C ALA A 655 -16.27 9.76 29.75
N LEU A 656 -16.66 8.55 30.14
CA LEU A 656 -16.07 7.85 31.28
C LEU A 656 -14.59 7.50 31.03
N TYR A 657 -14.26 6.89 29.89
CA TYR A 657 -12.88 6.57 29.55
C TYR A 657 -12.00 7.84 29.43
N ARG A 658 -12.54 8.94 28.92
CA ARG A 658 -11.86 10.24 28.80
C ARG A 658 -11.51 10.89 30.15
N ILE A 659 -12.21 10.56 31.23
CA ILE A 659 -11.89 11.01 32.59
C ILE A 659 -11.12 9.94 33.39
N GLY A 660 -10.69 8.85 32.73
CA GLY A 660 -10.02 7.69 33.33
C GLY A 660 -10.91 6.78 34.17
N ALA A 661 -12.24 6.93 34.09
CA ALA A 661 -13.20 6.06 34.78
C ALA A 661 -13.43 4.79 33.94
N ILE A 662 -13.32 3.60 34.55
CA ILE A 662 -13.47 2.33 33.81
C ILE A 662 -14.93 1.84 33.93
N PRO A 663 -15.78 2.01 32.91
CA PRO A 663 -17.17 1.57 32.94
C PRO A 663 -17.28 0.04 32.89
N ARG A 664 -18.39 -0.47 33.44
CA ARG A 664 -18.82 -1.85 33.20
C ARG A 664 -20.29 -1.88 32.86
N MET A 665 -20.60 -2.26 31.63
CA MET A 665 -21.98 -2.39 31.20
C MET A 665 -22.46 -3.83 31.34
N ARG A 666 -23.65 -3.98 31.93
CA ARG A 666 -24.43 -5.23 31.91
C ARG A 666 -25.83 -4.94 31.37
N VAL A 667 -26.40 -5.87 30.63
CA VAL A 667 -27.78 -5.74 30.12
C VAL A 667 -28.70 -6.65 30.93
N LYS A 668 -29.76 -6.08 31.50
CA LYS A 668 -30.83 -6.86 32.15
C LYS A 668 -31.71 -7.49 31.06
N LYS A 669 -31.82 -8.82 31.06
CA LYS A 669 -32.55 -9.58 30.02
C LYS A 669 -34.03 -9.20 29.93
N ASP A 670 -34.68 -8.97 31.06
CA ASP A 670 -36.14 -8.79 31.10
C ASP A 670 -36.59 -7.36 30.74
N THR A 671 -35.72 -6.37 30.93
CA THR A 671 -36.11 -4.95 30.84
C THR A 671 -35.38 -4.17 29.75
N LYS A 672 -34.52 -4.83 28.95
CA LYS A 672 -33.66 -4.17 27.94
C LYS A 672 -32.88 -2.96 28.49
N THR A 673 -32.55 -2.97 29.79
CA THR A 673 -31.85 -1.87 30.45
C THR A 673 -30.35 -2.15 30.51
N ALA A 674 -29.56 -1.25 29.93
CA ALA A 674 -28.12 -1.17 30.17
C ALA A 674 -27.88 -0.57 31.56
N VAL A 675 -27.03 -1.24 32.35
CA VAL A 675 -26.57 -0.73 33.65
C VAL A 675 -25.07 -0.52 33.54
N ILE A 676 -24.64 0.73 33.48
CA ILE A 676 -23.24 1.16 33.40
C ILE A 676 -22.75 1.42 34.82
N SER A 677 -21.87 0.57 35.33
CA SER A 677 -21.37 0.61 36.70
C SER A 677 -19.92 1.10 36.75
N ILE A 678 -19.66 2.12 37.56
CA ILE A 678 -18.37 2.80 37.69
C ILE A 678 -17.88 2.67 39.14
N LYS A 679 -16.56 2.48 39.30
CA LYS A 679 -15.93 2.26 40.61
C LYS A 679 -14.83 3.25 40.96
N ASN A 680 -14.18 3.85 39.98
CA ASN A 680 -13.09 4.79 40.15
C ASN A 680 -13.44 6.13 39.53
N ASN A 681 -12.78 7.19 40.00
CA ASN A 681 -12.98 8.56 39.57
C ASN A 681 -14.45 9.01 39.72
N ILE A 682 -15.22 8.36 40.60
CA ILE A 682 -16.63 8.69 40.86
C ILE A 682 -16.73 10.01 41.61
N GLU A 683 -15.74 10.31 42.45
CA GLU A 683 -15.58 11.56 43.18
C GLU A 683 -15.46 12.77 42.25
N LYS A 684 -14.82 12.61 41.08
CA LYS A 684 -14.75 13.68 40.06
C LYS A 684 -16.16 14.07 39.61
N ILE A 685 -16.99 13.08 39.28
CA ILE A 685 -18.37 13.29 38.82
C ILE A 685 -19.23 13.84 39.96
N LEU A 686 -19.17 13.22 41.13
CA LEU A 686 -20.00 13.58 42.28
C LEU A 686 -19.64 14.94 42.89
N SER A 687 -18.46 15.49 42.60
CA SER A 687 -18.10 16.85 42.99
C SER A 687 -18.93 17.93 42.27
N LYS A 688 -19.55 17.57 41.14
CA LYS A 688 -20.34 18.48 40.29
C LYS A 688 -21.84 18.18 40.33
N THR A 689 -22.26 17.05 40.89
CA THR A 689 -23.68 16.68 41.03
C THR A 689 -24.41 17.57 42.05
N LYS A 690 -25.73 17.66 41.89
CA LYS A 690 -26.67 18.47 42.69
C LYS A 690 -27.70 17.61 43.43
N ARG A 691 -27.90 16.35 43.01
CA ARG A 691 -28.83 15.41 43.67
C ARG A 691 -28.11 14.39 44.54
N ILE A 692 -26.96 13.89 44.09
CA ILE A 692 -26.21 12.85 44.79
C ILE A 692 -25.00 13.47 45.46
N SER A 693 -24.97 13.49 46.81
CA SER A 693 -23.83 14.02 47.56
C SER A 693 -22.69 13.01 47.70
N ILE A 694 -21.47 13.50 47.82
CA ILE A 694 -20.28 12.68 48.12
C ILE A 694 -20.33 12.08 49.53
N GLU A 695 -21.12 12.66 50.44
CA GLU A 695 -21.29 12.15 51.81
C GLU A 695 -22.03 10.81 51.84
N LYS A 696 -22.97 10.58 50.91
CA LYS A 696 -23.65 9.27 50.73
C LYS A 696 -22.67 8.14 50.37
N LEU A 697 -21.45 8.45 49.90
CA LEU A 697 -20.39 7.44 49.70
C LEU A 697 -19.72 7.03 51.01
N ASN A 698 -19.63 7.93 51.99
CA ASN A 698 -19.01 7.68 53.30
C ASN A 698 -19.88 6.76 54.19
N GLU A 699 -21.19 6.71 53.93
CA GLU A 699 -22.12 5.77 54.60
C GLU A 699 -21.87 4.30 54.21
N PHE A 700 -21.22 4.04 53.07
CA PHE A 700 -20.82 2.69 52.66
C PHE A 700 -19.35 2.46 53.02
N ASP A 701 -19.11 1.66 54.08
CA ASP A 701 -17.82 1.19 54.62
C ASP A 701 -16.57 1.62 53.82
N SER A 702 -15.73 2.44 54.47
CA SER A 702 -14.58 3.25 54.00
C SER A 702 -13.45 2.52 53.25
N LYS A 703 -13.64 1.24 52.92
CA LYS A 703 -12.80 0.48 51.98
C LYS A 703 -13.22 0.73 50.54
N ILE A 704 -13.41 2.00 50.15
CA ILE A 704 -13.50 2.40 48.75
C ILE A 704 -12.14 2.04 48.13
N LYS A 705 -12.10 0.92 47.40
CA LYS A 705 -10.87 0.38 46.83
C LYS A 705 -10.38 1.33 45.74
N VAL A 706 -9.37 2.11 46.12
CA VAL A 706 -8.56 3.12 45.40
C VAL A 706 -7.89 2.59 44.12
N ASP A 707 -8.32 1.46 43.57
CA ASP A 707 -7.52 0.74 42.58
C ASP A 707 -8.35 -0.07 41.58
N ALA A 708 -8.84 0.63 40.55
CA ALA A 708 -9.56 0.03 39.44
C ALA A 708 -8.65 -0.56 38.36
N LYS A 709 -7.44 -0.01 38.20
CA LYS A 709 -6.39 -0.52 37.32
C LYS A 709 -5.82 -1.80 37.91
N LEU A 710 -6.39 -2.92 37.45
CA LEU A 710 -6.02 -4.26 37.91
C LEU A 710 -4.96 -4.86 36.99
N ILE A 711 -3.93 -5.46 37.56
CA ILE A 711 -2.80 -6.07 36.84
C ILE A 711 -2.56 -7.52 37.29
N ASP A 712 -2.12 -8.36 36.36
CA ASP A 712 -1.70 -9.73 36.63
C ASP A 712 -0.22 -9.79 37.02
N ILE A 713 0.09 -9.55 38.29
CA ILE A 713 1.49 -9.51 38.76
C ILE A 713 2.24 -10.82 38.53
N ALA A 714 1.53 -11.96 38.51
CA ALA A 714 2.15 -13.26 38.29
C ALA A 714 2.72 -13.38 36.88
N GLN A 715 2.07 -12.73 35.92
CA GLN A 715 2.50 -12.68 34.52
C GLN A 715 3.43 -11.49 34.27
N MET A 716 3.02 -10.29 34.70
CA MET A 716 3.68 -9.04 34.31
C MET A 716 4.99 -8.81 35.06
N LEU A 717 5.03 -9.15 36.36
CA LEU A 717 6.11 -8.79 37.28
C LEU A 717 6.42 -9.96 38.25
N PRO A 718 6.93 -11.10 37.74
CA PRO A 718 7.17 -12.28 38.56
C PRO A 718 8.16 -12.04 39.72
N GLU A 719 9.08 -11.11 39.53
CA GLU A 719 10.07 -10.61 40.49
C GLU A 719 9.42 -10.10 41.80
N CYS A 720 8.15 -9.66 41.77
CA CYS A 720 7.42 -9.22 42.97
C CYS A 720 7.34 -10.30 44.07
N LYS A 721 7.50 -11.59 43.71
CA LYS A 721 7.46 -12.71 44.67
C LYS A 721 8.60 -12.63 45.70
N GLU A 722 9.74 -12.04 45.35
CA GLU A 722 10.90 -11.90 46.24
C GLU A 722 10.75 -10.78 47.27
N TYR A 723 9.83 -9.85 47.03
CA TYR A 723 9.58 -8.67 47.85
C TYR A 723 8.21 -8.73 48.54
N ASP A 724 7.76 -9.95 48.87
CA ASP A 724 6.45 -10.17 49.44
C ASP A 724 6.29 -9.56 50.84
N TYR A 725 5.54 -8.47 50.92
CA TYR A 725 5.17 -7.85 52.17
C TYR A 725 4.15 -8.69 52.94
N ARG A 726 4.59 -9.29 54.06
CA ARG A 726 3.77 -10.08 55.00
C ARG A 726 3.02 -11.26 54.36
N GLY A 727 3.49 -11.79 53.22
CA GLY A 727 2.84 -12.91 52.52
C GLY A 727 1.62 -12.53 51.68
N TYR A 728 1.33 -11.23 51.53
CA TYR A 728 0.14 -10.77 50.83
C TYR A 728 0.23 -10.92 49.31
N LEU A 729 1.42 -10.73 48.72
CA LEU A 729 1.63 -10.88 47.26
C LEU A 729 1.59 -12.35 46.85
N PHE A 730 2.12 -13.27 47.67
CA PHE A 730 2.10 -14.71 47.38
C PHE A 730 0.69 -15.25 47.10
N LYS A 731 -0.34 -14.72 47.76
CA LYS A 731 -1.73 -15.10 47.49
C LYS A 731 -2.17 -14.76 46.06
N TYR A 732 -1.73 -13.62 45.52
CA TYR A 732 -2.05 -13.22 44.15
C TYR A 732 -1.28 -14.04 43.13
N PHE A 733 -0.02 -14.37 43.43
CA PHE A 733 0.81 -15.28 42.65
C PHE A 733 0.20 -16.69 42.57
N LYS A 734 -0.07 -17.31 43.73
CA LYS A 734 -0.59 -18.68 43.83
C LYS A 734 -1.92 -18.84 43.09
N ASN A 735 -2.80 -17.85 43.20
CA ASN A 735 -4.14 -17.92 42.62
C ASN A 735 -4.24 -17.32 41.23
N LYS A 736 -3.13 -16.80 40.66
CA LYS A 736 -3.11 -15.97 39.45
C LYS A 736 -4.25 -14.96 39.46
N SER A 737 -4.36 -14.17 40.52
CA SER A 737 -5.46 -13.20 40.68
C SER A 737 -4.93 -11.79 40.49
N PHE A 738 -5.75 -10.91 39.92
CA PHE A 738 -5.34 -9.52 39.73
C PHE A 738 -5.25 -8.74 41.05
N ILE A 739 -4.26 -7.87 41.14
CA ILE A 739 -4.10 -6.88 42.20
C ILE A 739 -4.23 -5.49 41.58
N GLY A 740 -4.65 -4.51 42.37
CA GLY A 740 -4.59 -3.12 41.92
C GLY A 740 -3.15 -2.59 41.94
N VAL A 741 -2.83 -1.69 41.00
CA VAL A 741 -1.47 -1.14 40.84
C VAL A 741 -1.05 -0.23 42.01
N ASN A 742 -1.94 0.63 42.53
CA ASN A 742 -1.65 1.51 43.65
C ASN A 742 -1.37 0.71 44.93
N LYS A 743 -2.16 -0.33 45.15
CA LYS A 743 -2.03 -1.27 46.26
C LYS A 743 -0.74 -2.07 46.15
N LEU A 744 -0.38 -2.51 44.95
CA LEU A 744 0.92 -3.15 44.71
C LEU A 744 2.06 -2.20 45.06
N TYR A 745 2.01 -0.95 44.58
CA TYR A 745 3.02 0.06 44.85
C TYR A 745 3.21 0.29 46.36
N THR A 746 2.12 0.42 47.13
CA THR A 746 2.18 0.52 48.59
C THR A 746 2.84 -0.70 49.23
N TYR A 747 2.47 -1.91 48.83
CA TYR A 747 3.05 -3.14 49.37
C TYR A 747 4.56 -3.27 49.10
N LEU A 748 5.00 -2.90 47.90
CA LEU A 748 6.42 -2.90 47.55
C LEU A 748 7.20 -1.82 48.31
N LYS A 749 6.61 -0.63 48.51
CA LYS A 749 7.24 0.46 49.28
C LYS A 749 7.38 0.15 50.77
N GLU A 750 6.45 -0.62 51.34
CA GLU A 750 6.50 -1.10 52.73
C GLU A 750 7.36 -2.36 52.92
N CYS A 751 7.96 -2.89 51.86
CA CYS A 751 8.83 -4.05 51.94
C CYS A 751 10.11 -3.74 52.73
N LYS A 752 10.47 -4.62 53.66
CA LYS A 752 11.66 -4.45 54.52
C LYS A 752 12.98 -4.61 53.75
N LYS A 753 12.98 -5.36 52.65
CA LYS A 753 14.16 -5.65 51.82
C LYS A 753 14.33 -4.56 50.77
N VAL A 754 15.20 -3.57 51.04
CA VAL A 754 15.47 -2.46 50.12
C VAL A 754 16.82 -2.69 49.41
N ASP A 755 16.78 -3.13 48.16
CA ASP A 755 17.94 -3.35 47.31
C ASP A 755 17.75 -2.71 45.91
N THR A 756 18.74 -2.88 45.03
CA THR A 756 18.69 -2.37 43.65
C THR A 756 17.56 -3.00 42.83
N GLY A 757 17.22 -4.27 43.10
CA GLY A 757 16.10 -4.97 42.46
C GLY A 757 14.74 -4.35 42.81
N LEU A 758 14.50 -4.04 44.08
CA LEU A 758 13.26 -3.37 44.51
C LEU A 758 13.12 -1.98 43.86
N LYS A 759 14.22 -1.21 43.76
CA LYS A 759 14.21 0.09 43.09
C LYS A 759 13.84 -0.03 41.61
N SER A 760 14.36 -1.04 40.91
CA SER A 760 14.02 -1.33 39.51
C SER A 760 12.54 -1.71 39.37
N LEU A 761 12.04 -2.56 40.27
CA LEU A 761 10.66 -3.01 40.28
C LEU A 761 9.68 -1.87 40.55
N LEU A 762 10.00 -0.98 41.50
CA LEU A 762 9.18 0.21 41.78
C LEU A 762 9.07 1.12 40.55
N LYS A 763 10.15 1.31 39.78
CA LYS A 763 10.10 2.05 38.50
C LYS A 763 9.19 1.39 37.47
N LYS A 764 9.23 0.05 37.33
CA LYS A 764 8.32 -0.69 36.43
C LYS A 764 6.86 -0.51 36.85
N VAL A 765 6.57 -0.57 38.15
CA VAL A 765 5.21 -0.37 38.68
C VAL A 765 4.75 1.08 38.50
N GLU A 766 5.64 2.05 38.64
CA GLU A 766 5.36 3.47 38.38
C GLU A 766 5.01 3.72 36.90
N LEU A 767 5.76 3.12 35.97
CA LEU A 767 5.40 3.15 34.54
C LEU A 767 4.01 2.57 34.28
N ILE A 768 3.68 1.40 34.87
CA ILE A 768 2.34 0.79 34.71
C ILE A 768 1.26 1.66 35.36
N LYS A 769 1.57 2.30 36.49
CA LYS A 769 0.65 3.21 37.16
C LYS A 769 0.30 4.41 36.26
N ASP A 770 1.30 4.99 35.59
CA ASP A 770 1.18 6.18 34.72
C ASP A 770 0.78 5.88 33.26
N SER A 771 0.65 4.60 32.91
CA SER A 771 0.19 4.12 31.60
C SER A 771 -1.33 4.25 31.41
N ASP A 772 -1.84 3.84 30.26
CA ASP A 772 -3.29 3.77 29.97
C ASP A 772 -3.80 2.31 29.90
N ILE A 773 -3.09 1.36 30.54
CA ILE A 773 -3.39 -0.08 30.42
C ILE A 773 -3.78 -0.76 31.74
N HIS A 774 -4.59 -1.81 31.62
CA HIS A 774 -4.88 -2.77 32.68
C HIS A 774 -5.09 -4.19 32.12
N SER A 775 -5.09 -5.20 33.00
CA SER A 775 -5.25 -6.61 32.63
C SER A 775 -6.72 -7.05 32.60
N ILE A 776 -7.05 -7.88 31.59
CA ILE A 776 -8.31 -8.64 31.50
C ILE A 776 -8.04 -10.09 31.09
N ARG A 777 -9.04 -10.98 31.22
CA ARG A 777 -8.95 -12.37 30.72
C ARG A 777 -10.01 -12.65 29.67
N LEU A 778 -9.67 -13.57 28.77
CA LEU A 778 -10.46 -13.96 27.61
C LEU A 778 -10.78 -15.45 27.65
N THR A 779 -12.05 -15.82 27.43
CA THR A 779 -12.51 -17.21 27.38
C THR A 779 -13.26 -17.49 26.09
N LYS A 780 -13.01 -18.65 25.47
CA LYS A 780 -13.78 -19.13 24.33
C LYS A 780 -15.19 -19.52 24.79
N ILE A 781 -16.21 -18.94 24.16
CA ILE A 781 -17.63 -19.24 24.39
C ILE A 781 -18.17 -20.14 23.29
N ASN A 782 -17.92 -19.75 22.04
CA ASN A 782 -18.41 -20.46 20.86
C ASN A 782 -17.42 -20.32 19.70
N GLU A 783 -17.70 -21.01 18.60
CA GLU A 783 -16.95 -20.97 17.36
C GLU A 783 -17.90 -20.98 16.17
N ASP A 784 -17.63 -20.15 15.16
CA ASP A 784 -18.33 -20.17 13.88
C ASP A 784 -17.37 -19.88 12.72
N TYR A 785 -17.90 -19.87 11.49
CA TYR A 785 -17.15 -19.50 10.29
C TYR A 785 -17.82 -18.31 9.59
N GLY A 786 -17.03 -17.40 9.04
CA GLY A 786 -17.54 -16.34 8.16
C GLY A 786 -16.56 -15.20 7.96
N GLU A 787 -17.05 -14.06 7.49
CA GLU A 787 -16.21 -12.92 7.15
C GLU A 787 -15.50 -12.31 8.36
N VAL A 788 -14.24 -12.02 8.15
CA VAL A 788 -13.32 -11.39 9.08
C VAL A 788 -12.53 -10.31 8.37
N TYR A 789 -12.25 -9.25 9.10
CA TYR A 789 -11.66 -8.02 8.62
C TYR A 789 -10.40 -7.73 9.42
N ASN A 790 -9.44 -7.06 8.81
CA ASN A 790 -8.28 -6.53 9.50
C ASN A 790 -8.00 -5.10 9.02
N ILE A 791 -7.47 -4.27 9.92
CA ILE A 791 -6.98 -2.93 9.59
C ILE A 791 -5.50 -2.85 9.90
N THR A 792 -4.78 -2.12 9.06
CA THR A 792 -3.37 -1.83 9.25
C THR A 792 -3.24 -0.37 9.65
N VAL A 793 -2.49 -0.09 10.71
CA VAL A 793 -2.27 1.26 11.22
C VAL A 793 -0.83 1.69 11.05
N LYS A 794 -0.61 2.99 10.82
CA LYS A 794 0.72 3.61 10.79
C LYS A 794 1.39 3.43 12.15
N ALA A 795 2.65 3.05 12.14
CA ALA A 795 3.43 2.76 13.34
C ALA A 795 4.90 3.09 13.15
N ASN A 796 5.59 3.37 14.25
CA ASN A 796 7.03 3.67 14.25
C ASN A 796 7.90 2.42 14.48
N ASN A 797 7.30 1.30 14.90
CA ASN A 797 7.95 0.01 15.11
C ASN A 797 6.91 -1.13 15.15
N ASP A 798 7.38 -2.38 15.22
CA ASP A 798 6.53 -3.57 15.18
C ASP A 798 5.55 -3.74 16.34
N PHE A 799 5.87 -3.22 17.53
CA PHE A 799 4.97 -3.26 18.66
C PHE A 799 3.95 -2.11 18.61
N ASP A 800 4.15 -1.12 17.75
CA ASP A 800 3.20 -0.03 17.52
C ASP A 800 2.19 -0.34 16.41
N HIS A 801 2.34 -1.45 15.67
CA HIS A 801 1.31 -1.98 14.77
C HIS A 801 0.18 -2.69 15.54
N ASN A 802 -0.50 -1.93 16.39
CA ASN A 802 -1.60 -2.39 17.22
C ASN A 802 -2.76 -1.37 17.24
N TYR A 803 -3.97 -1.86 17.44
CA TYR A 803 -5.19 -1.06 17.56
C TYR A 803 -6.12 -1.65 18.63
N VAL A 804 -7.13 -0.87 19.02
CA VAL A 804 -8.09 -1.25 20.06
C VAL A 804 -9.40 -1.70 19.44
N VAL A 805 -9.83 -2.90 19.78
CA VAL A 805 -11.15 -3.45 19.42
C VAL A 805 -12.06 -3.50 20.62
N TRP A 806 -13.36 -3.35 20.39
CA TRP A 806 -14.35 -3.21 21.45
C TRP A 806 -15.38 -4.33 21.38
N THR A 807 -15.65 -4.92 22.53
CA THR A 807 -16.68 -5.95 22.67
C THR A 807 -18.09 -5.40 22.50
N LYS A 808 -19.09 -6.30 22.45
CA LYS A 808 -20.53 -5.93 22.41
C LYS A 808 -20.90 -4.91 23.50
N ASN A 809 -20.35 -5.05 24.72
CA ASN A 809 -20.61 -4.14 25.83
C ASN A 809 -19.51 -3.09 26.06
N TYR A 810 -18.72 -2.77 25.03
CA TYR A 810 -17.71 -1.71 25.02
C TYR A 810 -16.59 -1.89 26.05
N THR A 811 -16.13 -3.13 26.25
CA THR A 811 -14.83 -3.38 26.87
C THR A 811 -13.76 -3.34 25.77
N PRO A 812 -12.73 -2.48 25.89
CA PRO A 812 -11.67 -2.39 24.91
C PRO A 812 -10.65 -3.52 25.08
N ILE A 813 -10.06 -3.97 23.99
CA ILE A 813 -9.03 -5.00 23.95
C ILE A 813 -7.98 -4.59 22.92
N VAL A 814 -6.72 -4.56 23.31
CA VAL A 814 -5.63 -4.23 22.38
C VAL A 814 -5.25 -5.47 21.56
N VAL A 815 -5.04 -5.32 20.25
CA VAL A 815 -4.70 -6.40 19.32
C VAL A 815 -3.58 -5.99 18.34
N PHE A 816 -2.86 -6.96 17.77
CA PHE A 816 -1.78 -6.74 16.78
C PHE A 816 -2.17 -7.05 15.33
N ASN A 817 -1.49 -6.36 14.41
CA ASN A 817 -1.48 -6.70 12.98
C ASN A 817 -0.55 -7.91 12.70
N CYS A 818 -0.74 -8.63 11.59
CA CYS A 818 0.13 -9.75 11.19
C CYS A 818 1.38 -9.27 10.41
N HIS A 819 2.54 -9.88 10.68
CA HIS A 819 3.88 -9.47 10.20
C HIS A 819 4.41 -10.32 9.02
N ALA A 820 4.16 -11.64 9.01
CA ALA A 820 4.77 -12.58 8.04
C ALA A 820 4.39 -12.32 6.58
N ALA A 821 3.11 -12.02 6.33
CA ALA A 821 2.61 -11.76 4.98
C ALA A 821 3.05 -10.42 4.40
N ILE A 822 3.40 -9.46 5.26
CA ILE A 822 3.80 -8.11 4.87
C ILE A 822 5.26 -8.13 4.43
N VAL A 823 6.15 -8.61 5.30
CA VAL A 823 7.59 -8.67 5.01
C VAL A 823 7.88 -9.58 3.82
N SER A 824 7.21 -10.74 3.71
CA SER A 824 7.44 -11.65 2.58
C SER A 824 6.97 -11.07 1.23
N ARG A 825 5.94 -10.21 1.24
CA ARG A 825 5.52 -9.45 0.04
C ARG A 825 6.48 -8.32 -0.30
N GLU A 826 6.99 -7.62 0.71
CA GLU A 826 8.02 -6.59 0.52
C GLU A 826 9.34 -7.18 0.00
N LEU A 827 9.67 -8.41 0.41
CA LEU A 827 10.86 -9.15 -0.03
C LEU A 827 10.66 -9.93 -1.35
N GLY A 828 9.42 -10.09 -1.82
CA GLY A 828 9.10 -10.90 -3.00
C GLY A 828 9.33 -12.40 -2.84
N THR A 829 9.45 -12.89 -1.60
CA THR A 829 9.72 -14.30 -1.28
C THR A 829 8.40 -15.08 -1.20
N PRO A 830 8.24 -16.23 -1.89
CA PRO A 830 7.06 -17.09 -1.77
C PRO A 830 6.78 -17.48 -0.32
N CYS A 831 5.53 -17.33 0.14
CA CYS A 831 5.22 -17.52 1.55
C CYS A 831 3.88 -18.23 1.77
N VAL A 832 3.91 -19.33 2.53
CA VAL A 832 2.73 -20.08 2.97
C VAL A 832 2.66 -20.03 4.49
N VAL A 833 1.59 -19.43 5.01
CA VAL A 833 1.43 -19.17 6.44
C VAL A 833 0.24 -19.93 7.02
N GLY A 834 0.28 -20.26 8.31
CA GLY A 834 -0.87 -20.87 8.98
C GLY A 834 -1.08 -22.35 8.63
N THR A 835 -0.01 -23.06 8.33
CA THR A 835 -0.03 -24.51 8.03
C THR A 835 -0.34 -25.39 9.26
N LYS A 836 -0.35 -24.78 10.46
CA LYS A 836 -0.61 -25.35 11.80
C LYS A 836 0.40 -26.39 12.30
N LYS A 837 1.07 -27.14 11.40
CA LYS A 837 1.91 -28.29 11.73
C LYS A 837 3.16 -28.42 10.85
N ALA A 838 3.61 -27.37 10.17
CA ALA A 838 4.85 -27.42 9.38
C ALA A 838 6.08 -27.80 10.21
N THR A 839 6.27 -27.27 11.42
CA THR A 839 7.42 -27.63 12.27
C THR A 839 7.35 -29.06 12.81
N GLU A 840 6.18 -29.68 12.80
CA GLU A 840 5.97 -31.07 13.23
C GLU A 840 6.12 -32.06 12.06
N ILE A 841 5.65 -31.68 10.86
CA ILE A 841 5.58 -32.55 9.68
C ILE A 841 6.88 -32.49 8.87
N LEU A 842 7.47 -31.31 8.73
CA LEU A 842 8.71 -31.11 8.00
C LEU A 842 9.92 -31.41 8.89
N LYS A 843 11.06 -31.76 8.28
CA LYS A 843 12.32 -32.05 8.98
C LYS A 843 13.45 -31.24 8.38
N ASP A 844 14.41 -30.86 9.20
CA ASP A 844 15.64 -30.22 8.72
C ASP A 844 16.29 -31.04 7.58
N GLY A 845 16.58 -30.37 6.46
CA GLY A 845 17.13 -30.98 5.25
C GLY A 845 16.11 -31.63 4.31
N MET A 846 14.82 -31.66 4.66
CA MET A 846 13.77 -32.22 3.80
C MET A 846 13.54 -31.32 2.59
N ILE A 847 13.64 -31.87 1.36
CA ILE A 847 13.31 -31.09 0.15
C ILE A 847 11.80 -30.94 0.03
N VAL A 848 11.34 -29.70 -0.08
CA VAL A 848 9.93 -29.38 -0.31
C VAL A 848 9.78 -28.30 -1.37
N THR A 849 8.64 -28.32 -2.07
CA THR A 849 8.25 -27.26 -3.00
C THR A 849 7.11 -26.45 -2.39
N VAL A 850 7.26 -25.12 -2.33
CA VAL A 850 6.30 -24.19 -1.72
C VAL A 850 5.63 -23.37 -2.83
N ASP A 851 4.30 -23.45 -2.93
CA ASP A 851 3.47 -22.59 -3.78
C ASP A 851 2.80 -21.53 -2.89
N GLY A 852 3.40 -20.34 -2.88
CA GLY A 852 2.96 -19.19 -2.09
C GLY A 852 1.71 -18.48 -2.64
N GLU A 853 1.29 -18.79 -3.86
CA GLU A 853 0.04 -18.27 -4.44
C GLU A 853 -1.15 -19.16 -4.04
N LYS A 854 -1.01 -20.48 -4.16
CA LYS A 854 -2.06 -21.45 -3.80
C LYS A 854 -2.07 -21.81 -2.31
N GLY A 855 -1.01 -21.50 -1.56
CA GLY A 855 -0.89 -21.85 -0.16
C GLY A 855 -0.57 -23.33 0.07
N ILE A 856 0.17 -23.99 -0.82
CA ILE A 856 0.40 -25.45 -0.78
C ILE A 856 1.89 -25.76 -0.64
N VAL A 857 2.24 -26.76 0.18
CA VAL A 857 3.59 -27.30 0.29
C VAL A 857 3.58 -28.76 -0.15
N TYR A 858 4.44 -29.11 -1.09
CA TYR A 858 4.54 -30.43 -1.71
C TYR A 858 5.79 -31.18 -1.26
N GLU A 859 5.71 -32.51 -1.25
CA GLU A 859 6.83 -33.41 -0.96
C GLU A 859 7.80 -33.46 -2.13
N GLY A 860 9.07 -33.19 -1.84
CA GLY A 860 10.14 -33.24 -2.84
C GLY A 860 10.11 -32.07 -3.83
N GLU A 861 10.92 -32.23 -4.87
CA GLU A 861 10.99 -31.31 -5.99
C GLU A 861 9.93 -31.68 -7.03
N ILE A 862 9.01 -30.75 -7.32
CA ILE A 862 8.09 -30.93 -8.44
C ILE A 862 8.87 -30.72 -9.73
N LYS A 863 9.22 -31.81 -10.41
CA LYS A 863 9.69 -31.76 -11.80
C LYS A 863 8.51 -31.54 -12.72
N LYS A 864 8.57 -30.51 -13.57
CA LYS A 864 7.71 -30.45 -14.76
C LYS A 864 8.08 -31.64 -15.65
N VAL A 865 7.10 -32.48 -15.99
CA VAL A 865 7.28 -33.53 -16.99
C VAL A 865 7.56 -32.86 -18.34
N GLU A 866 8.74 -33.09 -18.88
CA GLU A 866 9.12 -32.76 -20.25
C GLU A 866 8.36 -33.70 -21.20
N GLU A 867 7.47 -33.16 -22.04
CA GLU A 867 6.90 -33.92 -23.15
C GLU A 867 7.94 -34.07 -24.26
N GLU A 868 8.37 -35.31 -24.49
CA GLU A 868 9.24 -35.73 -25.58
C GLU A 868 8.64 -35.39 -26.96
N LYS A 869 9.47 -34.74 -27.78
CA LYS A 869 9.23 -34.53 -29.21
C LYS A 869 9.29 -35.85 -29.98
N LYS A 870 8.20 -36.26 -30.64
CA LYS A 870 8.29 -37.05 -31.89
C LYS A 870 7.31 -36.61 -32.98
N SER A 871 7.95 -36.28 -34.12
CA SER A 871 7.50 -36.29 -35.54
C SER A 871 6.42 -35.32 -36.02
N GLU A 872 6.91 -34.17 -36.48
CA GLU A 872 6.76 -33.62 -37.86
C GLU A 872 5.40 -33.74 -38.57
N VAL A 873 4.63 -32.64 -38.55
CA VAL A 873 3.98 -32.10 -39.76
C VAL A 873 4.10 -30.58 -39.73
N THR A 874 4.80 -30.06 -40.74
CA THR A 874 5.12 -28.67 -41.09
C THR A 874 4.04 -27.67 -40.67
N THR A 875 4.30 -26.93 -39.58
CA THR A 875 3.44 -25.82 -39.14
C THR A 875 4.13 -24.51 -39.48
N THR A 876 3.55 -23.75 -40.41
CA THR A 876 3.97 -22.37 -40.70
C THR A 876 3.60 -21.50 -39.50
N ILE A 877 4.62 -21.16 -38.69
CA ILE A 877 4.51 -20.32 -37.50
C ILE A 877 4.25 -18.87 -37.94
N VAL A 878 3.13 -18.28 -37.51
CA VAL A 878 2.97 -16.81 -37.55
C VAL A 878 3.43 -16.27 -36.20
N GLN A 879 4.70 -15.85 -36.13
CA GLN A 879 5.33 -15.18 -34.99
C GLN A 879 4.58 -13.89 -34.60
N GLN A 880 4.36 -13.65 -33.30
CA GLN A 880 4.11 -12.28 -32.81
C GLN A 880 5.36 -11.44 -33.12
N VAL A 881 5.18 -10.36 -33.86
CA VAL A 881 6.30 -9.50 -34.28
C VAL A 881 6.91 -8.82 -33.04
N PRO A 882 8.21 -9.00 -32.75
CA PRO A 882 8.88 -8.31 -31.65
C PRO A 882 8.83 -6.80 -31.86
N ILE A 883 8.85 -6.00 -30.78
CA ILE A 883 9.05 -4.55 -30.89
C ILE A 883 10.43 -4.33 -31.50
N ILE A 884 10.45 -3.96 -32.77
CA ILE A 884 11.68 -3.71 -33.53
C ILE A 884 12.23 -2.36 -33.08
N THR A 885 13.45 -2.39 -32.54
CA THR A 885 14.25 -1.21 -32.20
C THR A 885 15.51 -1.19 -33.05
N ALA A 886 16.01 -0.01 -33.39
CA ALA A 886 17.29 0.16 -34.08
C ALA A 886 18.47 -0.01 -33.10
N THR A 887 18.34 0.52 -31.90
CA THR A 887 19.23 0.29 -30.75
C THR A 887 18.86 -1.05 -30.12
N GLU A 888 19.85 -1.93 -30.02
CA GLU A 888 19.68 -3.27 -29.44
C GLU A 888 19.49 -3.18 -27.92
N VAL A 889 18.53 -3.93 -27.36
CA VAL A 889 18.34 -4.06 -25.91
C VAL A 889 18.86 -5.40 -25.44
N LYS A 890 20.08 -5.37 -24.90
CA LYS A 890 20.79 -6.51 -24.34
C LYS A 890 20.52 -6.64 -22.84
N VAL A 891 20.99 -7.74 -22.26
CA VAL A 891 20.84 -8.04 -20.83
C VAL A 891 22.20 -8.26 -20.17
N ASN A 892 22.32 -7.82 -18.91
CA ASN A 892 23.47 -8.10 -18.05
C ASN A 892 23.30 -9.49 -17.44
N VAL A 893 24.25 -10.40 -17.69
CA VAL A 893 24.24 -11.76 -17.14
C VAL A 893 25.43 -11.93 -16.23
N SER A 894 25.15 -12.07 -14.94
CA SER A 894 26.18 -12.20 -13.90
C SER A 894 26.59 -13.64 -13.67
N MET A 895 25.71 -14.62 -13.89
CA MET A 895 25.95 -16.03 -13.60
C MET A 895 25.38 -16.91 -14.72
N PRO A 896 26.05 -18.01 -15.12
CA PRO A 896 25.56 -18.87 -16.22
C PRO A 896 24.19 -19.51 -15.97
N GLU A 897 23.79 -19.75 -14.71
CA GLU A 897 22.52 -20.42 -14.38
C GLU A 897 21.28 -19.59 -14.73
N VAL A 898 21.41 -18.26 -14.77
CA VAL A 898 20.29 -17.37 -15.11
C VAL A 898 20.16 -17.12 -16.61
N ALA A 899 21.01 -17.73 -17.44
CA ALA A 899 21.08 -17.47 -18.89
C ALA A 899 19.76 -17.75 -19.62
N GLU A 900 19.09 -18.88 -19.35
CA GLU A 900 17.81 -19.21 -20.00
C GLU A 900 16.70 -18.23 -19.62
N ARG A 901 16.64 -17.86 -18.33
CA ARG A 901 15.70 -16.84 -17.85
C ARG A 901 15.97 -15.49 -18.50
N ALA A 902 17.24 -15.10 -18.62
CA ALA A 902 17.64 -13.86 -19.28
C ALA A 902 17.29 -13.90 -20.77
N ALA A 903 17.52 -15.03 -21.46
CA ALA A 903 17.17 -15.22 -22.86
C ALA A 903 15.67 -15.14 -23.12
N ALA A 904 14.85 -15.66 -22.19
CA ALA A 904 13.39 -15.65 -22.24
C ALA A 904 12.77 -14.24 -22.14
N THR A 905 13.51 -13.24 -21.67
CA THR A 905 13.08 -11.83 -21.69
C THR A 905 12.93 -11.26 -23.10
N GLY A 906 13.46 -11.95 -24.11
CA GLY A 906 13.53 -11.45 -25.47
C GLY A 906 14.62 -10.39 -25.68
N ALA A 907 15.65 -10.33 -24.83
CA ALA A 907 16.83 -9.49 -25.05
C ALA A 907 17.54 -9.83 -26.37
N ASP A 908 18.11 -8.81 -27.03
CA ASP A 908 18.80 -8.92 -28.32
C ASP A 908 20.20 -9.56 -28.19
N GLY A 909 20.64 -9.86 -26.98
CA GLY A 909 21.95 -10.43 -26.67
C GLY A 909 22.33 -10.19 -25.21
N VAL A 910 23.53 -10.60 -24.84
CA VAL A 910 24.16 -10.31 -23.54
C VAL A 910 25.16 -9.19 -23.73
N GLY A 911 24.93 -8.05 -23.09
CA GLY A 911 25.81 -6.87 -23.23
C GLY A 911 26.96 -6.88 -22.23
N LEU A 912 26.88 -7.74 -21.21
CA LEU A 912 27.95 -7.96 -20.24
C LEU A 912 27.80 -9.36 -19.61
N LEU A 913 28.71 -10.27 -19.96
CA LEU A 913 28.99 -11.51 -19.23
C LEU A 913 30.30 -11.33 -18.46
N ARG A 914 30.24 -11.50 -17.13
CA ARG A 914 31.35 -11.24 -16.21
C ARG A 914 32.17 -12.49 -15.96
N ALA A 915 33.48 -12.46 -16.27
CA ALA A 915 34.40 -13.55 -15.94
C ALA A 915 34.53 -13.78 -14.43
N GLU A 916 34.43 -12.72 -13.61
CA GLU A 916 34.76 -12.77 -12.18
C GLU A 916 33.84 -13.73 -11.45
N HIS A 917 32.52 -13.66 -11.66
CA HIS A 917 31.60 -14.56 -10.94
C HIS A 917 31.77 -16.03 -11.35
N MET A 918 32.18 -16.29 -12.59
CA MET A 918 32.49 -17.66 -13.02
C MET A 918 33.74 -18.17 -12.30
N ILE A 919 34.80 -17.35 -12.23
CA ILE A 919 36.06 -17.71 -11.58
C ILE A 919 35.91 -17.80 -10.06
N LEU A 920 35.25 -16.84 -9.42
CA LEU A 920 34.95 -16.85 -7.99
C LEU A 920 34.05 -18.05 -7.61
N GLY A 921 33.14 -18.45 -8.51
CA GLY A 921 32.27 -19.61 -8.35
C GLY A 921 33.02 -20.95 -8.29
N LEU A 922 34.26 -21.02 -8.81
CA LEU A 922 35.10 -22.22 -8.71
C LEU A 922 35.64 -22.46 -7.29
N GLY A 923 35.61 -21.44 -6.42
CA GLY A 923 36.08 -21.54 -5.03
C GLY A 923 37.62 -21.59 -4.85
N LYS A 924 38.39 -21.68 -5.95
CA LYS A 924 39.86 -21.67 -5.96
C LYS A 924 40.40 -20.51 -6.79
N HIS A 925 41.54 -19.98 -6.38
CA HIS A 925 42.25 -18.93 -7.12
C HIS A 925 42.72 -19.45 -8.49
N PRO A 926 42.55 -18.70 -9.61
CA PRO A 926 42.89 -19.17 -10.96
C PRO A 926 44.36 -19.58 -11.11
N ARG A 927 45.29 -18.87 -10.43
CA ARG A 927 46.70 -19.26 -10.37
C ARG A 927 46.91 -20.64 -9.73
N LYS A 928 46.17 -20.94 -8.65
CA LYS A 928 46.26 -22.24 -7.96
C LYS A 928 45.73 -23.37 -8.84
N ILE A 929 44.63 -23.14 -9.55
CA ILE A 929 44.10 -24.10 -10.54
C ILE A 929 45.16 -24.39 -11.62
N LEU A 930 45.83 -23.35 -12.13
CA LEU A 930 46.89 -23.52 -13.12
C LEU A 930 48.08 -24.33 -12.61
N GLU A 931 48.47 -24.14 -11.34
CA GLU A 931 49.59 -24.84 -10.72
C GLU A 931 49.26 -26.31 -10.35
N GLU A 932 48.05 -26.57 -9.85
CA GLU A 932 47.65 -27.90 -9.35
C GLU A 932 47.01 -28.79 -10.42
N GLU A 933 46.13 -28.21 -11.25
CA GLU A 933 45.25 -28.93 -12.16
C GLU A 933 45.60 -28.68 -13.64
N GLY A 934 46.48 -27.71 -13.91
CA GLY A 934 46.99 -27.38 -15.23
C GLY A 934 46.10 -26.44 -16.03
N GLU A 935 46.61 -26.00 -17.19
CA GLU A 935 45.94 -25.05 -18.08
C GLU A 935 44.56 -25.52 -18.55
N GLU A 936 44.45 -26.82 -18.82
CA GLU A 936 43.25 -27.43 -19.39
C GLU A 936 42.04 -27.35 -18.46
N ALA A 937 42.26 -27.48 -17.14
CA ALA A 937 41.19 -27.42 -16.15
C ALA A 937 40.55 -26.04 -16.10
N LEU A 938 41.36 -24.97 -16.10
CA LEU A 938 40.86 -23.60 -16.11
C LEU A 938 40.15 -23.26 -17.43
N ILE A 939 40.70 -23.73 -18.56
CA ILE A 939 40.07 -23.55 -19.88
C ILE A 939 38.69 -24.20 -19.91
N GLU A 940 38.56 -25.46 -19.49
CA GLU A 940 37.29 -26.19 -19.56
C GLU A 940 36.23 -25.58 -18.63
N ALA A 941 36.61 -25.16 -17.43
CA ALA A 941 35.72 -24.48 -16.49
C ALA A 941 35.17 -23.16 -17.06
N LEU A 942 36.03 -22.36 -17.70
CA LEU A 942 35.60 -21.15 -18.40
C LEU A 942 34.72 -21.48 -19.61
N MET A 943 35.07 -22.52 -20.38
CA MET A 943 34.29 -22.97 -21.53
C MET A 943 32.88 -23.38 -21.11
N GLU A 944 32.71 -24.16 -20.04
CA GLU A 944 31.40 -24.59 -19.55
C GLU A 944 30.48 -23.39 -19.23
N GLY A 945 31.00 -22.43 -18.46
CA GLY A 945 30.24 -21.23 -18.09
C GLY A 945 29.87 -20.36 -19.29
N ILE A 946 30.83 -20.12 -20.20
CA ILE A 946 30.60 -19.31 -21.41
C ILE A 946 29.65 -20.04 -22.37
N ARG A 947 29.83 -21.35 -22.58
CA ARG A 947 29.03 -22.19 -23.47
C ARG A 947 27.56 -22.13 -23.10
N LYS A 948 27.24 -22.30 -21.81
CA LYS A 948 25.87 -22.24 -21.28
C LYS A 948 25.17 -20.92 -21.61
N VAL A 949 25.88 -19.80 -21.49
CA VAL A 949 25.33 -18.48 -21.84
C VAL A 949 25.25 -18.30 -23.36
N ALA A 950 26.28 -18.74 -24.10
CA ALA A 950 26.33 -18.65 -25.55
C ALA A 950 25.20 -19.45 -26.22
N ASP A 951 24.89 -20.64 -25.70
CA ASP A 951 23.79 -21.51 -26.13
C ASP A 951 22.42 -20.84 -25.95
N ALA A 952 22.15 -20.34 -24.75
CA ALA A 952 20.87 -19.71 -24.42
C ALA A 952 20.57 -18.49 -25.33
N PHE A 953 21.62 -17.81 -25.78
CA PHE A 953 21.49 -16.64 -26.63
C PHE A 953 21.66 -16.93 -28.11
N TYR A 954 22.20 -18.07 -28.54
CA TYR A 954 22.52 -18.34 -29.95
C TYR A 954 21.32 -18.10 -30.89
N PRO A 955 21.47 -17.34 -31.99
CA PRO A 955 22.70 -16.71 -32.52
C PRO A 955 22.95 -15.25 -32.03
N ARG A 956 22.24 -14.77 -31.01
CA ARG A 956 22.36 -13.41 -30.47
C ARG A 956 23.72 -13.19 -29.79
N PRO A 957 24.32 -11.99 -29.91
CA PRO A 957 25.66 -11.70 -29.39
C PRO A 957 25.78 -11.85 -27.87
N VAL A 958 26.93 -12.32 -27.41
CA VAL A 958 27.31 -12.44 -26.00
C VAL A 958 28.67 -11.76 -25.81
N THR A 959 28.65 -10.59 -25.19
CA THR A 959 29.87 -9.83 -24.89
C THR A 959 30.49 -10.32 -23.58
N TYR A 960 31.57 -11.09 -23.70
CA TYR A 960 32.38 -11.58 -22.58
C TYR A 960 33.41 -10.53 -22.16
N ARG A 961 33.38 -10.14 -20.89
CA ARG A 961 34.40 -9.28 -20.27
C ARG A 961 35.42 -10.15 -19.55
N THR A 962 36.70 -9.97 -19.87
CA THR A 962 37.79 -10.66 -19.18
C THR A 962 37.87 -10.25 -17.71
N LEU A 963 38.63 -11.01 -16.92
CA LEU A 963 38.75 -10.85 -15.48
C LEU A 963 39.06 -9.39 -15.01
N ASP A 964 38.25 -8.88 -14.09
CA ASP A 964 38.30 -7.54 -13.47
C ASP A 964 38.05 -7.57 -11.95
N ALA A 965 38.27 -8.70 -11.28
CA ALA A 965 38.10 -8.79 -9.83
C ALA A 965 39.28 -8.12 -9.10
N PRO A 966 39.01 -7.31 -8.06
CA PRO A 966 40.05 -6.73 -7.20
C PRO A 966 40.68 -7.77 -6.28
N THR A 967 41.87 -7.46 -5.75
CA THR A 967 42.68 -8.37 -4.92
C THR A 967 41.99 -8.84 -3.65
N ASP A 968 41.09 -8.05 -3.07
CA ASP A 968 40.31 -8.39 -1.88
C ASP A 968 39.24 -9.45 -2.13
N GLU A 969 38.65 -9.51 -3.33
CA GLU A 969 37.71 -10.58 -3.70
C GLU A 969 38.40 -11.94 -3.83
N PHE A 970 39.67 -11.96 -4.25
CA PHE A 970 40.46 -13.18 -4.39
C PHE A 970 41.03 -13.72 -3.08
N ARG A 971 41.31 -12.85 -2.08
CA ARG A 971 41.85 -13.28 -0.76
C ARG A 971 40.96 -14.29 -0.03
N GLY A 972 39.66 -14.31 -0.34
CA GLY A 972 38.70 -15.26 0.23
C GLY A 972 38.73 -16.65 -0.41
N LEU A 973 39.43 -16.83 -1.53
CA LEU A 973 39.52 -18.11 -2.23
C LEU A 973 40.70 -18.95 -1.74
N GLU A 974 40.57 -20.26 -1.93
CA GLU A 974 41.67 -21.19 -1.70
C GLU A 974 42.82 -20.90 -2.67
N GLY A 975 44.03 -20.59 -2.16
CA GLY A 975 45.17 -20.15 -2.97
C GLY A 975 45.29 -18.64 -3.17
N GLY A 976 44.36 -17.85 -2.63
CA GLY A 976 44.38 -16.39 -2.69
C GLY A 976 45.10 -15.73 -1.50
N GLU A 977 45.72 -16.50 -0.60
CA GLU A 977 46.30 -16.00 0.66
C GLU A 977 47.47 -15.04 0.42
N ASN A 978 48.13 -15.15 -0.74
CA ASN A 978 49.27 -14.33 -1.15
C ASN A 978 48.88 -13.08 -1.97
N GLU A 979 47.59 -12.83 -2.18
CA GLU A 979 47.11 -11.64 -2.89
C GLU A 979 47.51 -10.35 -2.15
N PRO A 980 48.19 -9.39 -2.80
CA PRO A 980 48.74 -8.22 -2.13
C PRO A 980 47.64 -7.38 -1.48
N ILE A 981 47.90 -6.85 -0.29
CA ILE A 981 46.97 -5.96 0.42
C ILE A 981 47.07 -4.56 -0.17
N GLU A 982 45.99 -4.10 -0.80
CA GLU A 982 45.91 -2.77 -1.40
C GLU A 982 45.08 -1.81 -0.53
N HIS A 983 45.56 -0.57 -0.37
CA HIS A 983 44.81 0.46 0.37
C HIS A 983 43.49 0.84 -0.31
N ASN A 984 43.45 0.79 -1.65
CA ASN A 984 42.28 1.12 -2.45
C ASN A 984 42.11 0.07 -3.56
N PRO A 985 41.52 -1.11 -3.26
CA PRO A 985 41.39 -2.20 -4.24
C PRO A 985 40.66 -1.79 -5.53
N MET A 986 39.70 -0.86 -5.43
CA MET A 986 38.97 -0.31 -6.59
C MET A 986 39.85 0.52 -7.54
N LEU A 987 41.01 1.00 -7.11
CA LEU A 987 42.00 1.68 -7.96
C LEU A 987 43.22 0.78 -8.27
N GLY A 988 43.19 -0.46 -7.80
CA GLY A 988 44.34 -1.33 -7.63
C GLY A 988 44.68 -2.23 -8.81
N TRP A 989 45.28 -3.37 -8.48
CA TRP A 989 45.78 -4.39 -9.39
C TRP A 989 44.66 -5.33 -9.87
N ARG A 990 43.90 -4.88 -10.88
CA ARG A 990 42.80 -5.63 -11.51
C ARG A 990 42.66 -5.31 -12.99
N GLY A 991 41.71 -5.98 -13.66
CA GLY A 991 41.39 -5.74 -15.06
C GLY A 991 42.59 -5.97 -15.97
N ILE A 992 42.75 -5.12 -16.98
CA ILE A 992 43.88 -5.19 -17.91
C ILE A 992 45.25 -5.16 -17.24
N ARG A 993 45.40 -4.46 -16.10
CA ARG A 993 46.69 -4.31 -15.41
C ARG A 993 47.16 -5.67 -14.92
N ARG A 994 46.24 -6.41 -14.28
CA ARG A 994 46.46 -7.77 -13.84
C ARG A 994 46.61 -8.72 -15.02
N GLY A 995 45.78 -8.59 -16.06
CA GLY A 995 45.86 -9.44 -17.25
C GLY A 995 47.21 -9.35 -18.01
N LEU A 996 47.89 -8.21 -17.97
CA LEU A 996 49.22 -8.03 -18.58
C LEU A 996 50.36 -8.53 -17.69
N ASP A 997 50.19 -8.58 -16.38
CA ASP A 997 51.17 -9.16 -15.44
C ASP A 997 50.99 -10.68 -15.30
N GLU A 998 49.74 -11.16 -15.34
CA GLU A 998 49.34 -12.56 -15.24
C GLU A 998 48.90 -13.12 -16.60
N VAL A 999 49.79 -13.00 -17.60
CA VAL A 999 49.52 -13.35 -19.00
C VAL A 999 48.98 -14.76 -19.20
N ASP A 1000 49.38 -15.72 -18.36
CA ASP A 1000 48.93 -17.12 -18.47
C ASP A 1000 47.42 -17.28 -18.24
N ILE A 1001 46.84 -16.52 -17.28
CA ILE A 1001 45.40 -16.54 -17.00
C ILE A 1001 44.64 -15.92 -18.17
N LEU A 1002 45.12 -14.78 -18.68
CA LEU A 1002 44.53 -14.14 -19.86
C LEU A 1002 44.60 -15.06 -21.09
N LYS A 1003 45.70 -15.80 -21.28
CA LYS A 1003 45.82 -16.81 -22.35
C LYS A 1003 44.79 -17.92 -22.20
N CYS A 1004 44.46 -18.35 -20.98
CA CYS A 1004 43.41 -19.35 -20.73
C CYS A 1004 42.02 -18.83 -21.14
N GLU A 1005 41.67 -17.61 -20.76
CA GLU A 1005 40.41 -16.96 -21.17
C GLU A 1005 40.30 -16.90 -22.71
N LEU A 1006 41.38 -16.47 -23.38
CA LEU A 1006 41.41 -16.38 -24.85
C LEU A 1006 41.36 -17.76 -25.53
N LYS A 1007 42.03 -18.77 -24.98
CA LYS A 1007 41.98 -20.16 -25.48
C LYS A 1007 40.59 -20.78 -25.32
N ALA A 1008 39.91 -20.56 -24.19
CA ALA A 1008 38.54 -21.00 -23.97
C ALA A 1008 37.60 -20.45 -25.05
N ILE A 1009 37.69 -19.15 -25.33
CA ILE A 1009 36.85 -18.51 -26.36
C ILE A 1009 37.23 -18.98 -27.77
N LYS A 1010 38.53 -19.17 -28.06
CA LYS A 1010 38.98 -19.72 -29.34
C LYS A 1010 38.39 -21.11 -29.60
N ARG A 1011 38.43 -22.00 -28.62
CA ARG A 1011 37.86 -23.36 -28.74
C ARG A 1011 36.36 -23.34 -28.93
N LEU A 1012 35.62 -22.52 -28.17
CA LEU A 1012 34.18 -22.34 -28.40
C LEU A 1012 33.91 -21.81 -29.82
N ARG A 1013 34.75 -20.92 -30.35
CA ARG A 1013 34.63 -20.44 -31.72
C ARG A 1013 34.87 -21.55 -32.75
N GLU A 1014 35.84 -22.42 -32.52
CA GLU A 1014 36.11 -23.62 -33.33
C GLU A 1014 34.95 -24.64 -33.24
N GLU A 1015 34.29 -24.75 -32.09
CA GLU A 1015 33.05 -25.53 -31.90
C GLU A 1015 31.83 -24.94 -32.62
N GLY A 1016 31.90 -23.68 -33.08
CA GLY A 1016 30.86 -23.03 -33.89
C GLY A 1016 30.15 -21.85 -33.22
N TYR A 1017 30.53 -21.45 -31.99
CA TYR A 1017 29.97 -20.30 -31.29
C TYR A 1017 30.47 -18.97 -31.88
N LYS A 1018 29.80 -18.53 -32.95
CA LYS A 1018 30.12 -17.27 -33.66
C LYS A 1018 29.56 -16.01 -32.99
N ASN A 1019 28.71 -16.16 -31.98
CA ASN A 1019 28.03 -15.07 -31.30
C ASN A 1019 28.81 -14.51 -30.09
N ILE A 1020 30.03 -14.98 -29.80
CA ILE A 1020 30.84 -14.47 -28.69
C ILE A 1020 31.69 -13.28 -29.13
N GLU A 1021 31.72 -12.24 -28.30
CA GLU A 1021 32.55 -11.03 -28.46
C GLU A 1021 33.44 -10.84 -27.22
N ILE A 1022 34.64 -10.29 -27.38
CA ILE A 1022 35.60 -10.10 -26.28
C ILE A 1022 35.74 -8.63 -25.92
N MET A 1023 35.70 -8.33 -24.63
CA MET A 1023 35.87 -6.98 -24.09
C MET A 1023 36.91 -6.93 -22.96
N ILE A 1024 37.79 -5.94 -23.02
CA ILE A 1024 38.85 -5.71 -22.01
C ILE A 1024 38.48 -4.56 -21.06
N PRO A 1025 38.50 -4.78 -19.73
CA PRO A 1025 38.19 -3.78 -18.72
C PRO A 1025 39.40 -2.93 -18.29
N LEU A 1026 39.10 -1.79 -17.68
CA LEU A 1026 40.01 -0.87 -16.98
C LEU A 1026 41.17 -0.32 -17.80
N VAL A 1027 40.99 -0.21 -19.12
CA VAL A 1027 42.00 0.35 -20.02
C VAL A 1027 42.24 1.83 -19.75
N THR A 1028 43.50 2.26 -19.89
CA THR A 1028 43.93 3.64 -19.70
C THR A 1028 44.88 4.12 -20.78
N HIS A 1029 45.54 3.21 -21.51
CA HIS A 1029 46.46 3.56 -22.60
C HIS A 1029 46.31 2.63 -23.82
N PRO A 1030 46.37 3.13 -25.07
CA PRO A 1030 46.25 2.30 -26.29
C PRO A 1030 47.29 1.18 -26.40
N ASP A 1031 48.48 1.36 -25.84
CA ASP A 1031 49.53 0.31 -25.84
C ASP A 1031 49.14 -0.94 -25.05
N GLU A 1032 48.23 -0.83 -24.08
CA GLU A 1032 47.68 -1.99 -23.36
C GLU A 1032 46.87 -2.88 -24.32
N VAL A 1033 46.10 -2.27 -25.22
CA VAL A 1033 45.35 -2.97 -26.26
C VAL A 1033 46.29 -3.64 -27.27
N LYS A 1034 47.39 -2.99 -27.66
CA LYS A 1034 48.41 -3.60 -28.54
C LYS A 1034 48.97 -4.88 -27.94
N LYS A 1035 49.35 -4.83 -26.66
CA LYS A 1035 49.89 -6.00 -25.94
C LYS A 1035 48.89 -7.15 -25.86
N VAL A 1036 47.60 -6.86 -25.58
CA VAL A 1036 46.57 -7.91 -25.60
C VAL A 1036 46.41 -8.53 -26.99
N LYS A 1037 46.48 -7.72 -28.05
CA LYS A 1037 46.45 -8.25 -29.43
C LYS A 1037 47.67 -9.08 -29.79
N GLU A 1038 48.83 -8.83 -29.18
CA GLU A 1038 50.02 -9.69 -29.30
C GLU A 1038 49.82 -11.02 -28.58
N ILE A 1039 49.36 -10.98 -27.32
CA ILE A 1039 49.05 -12.17 -26.52
C ILE A 1039 47.99 -13.04 -27.21
N ALA A 1040 46.98 -12.43 -27.82
CA ALA A 1040 45.95 -13.15 -28.57
C ALA A 1040 46.51 -13.83 -29.83
N ARG A 1041 47.43 -13.17 -30.55
CA ARG A 1041 48.13 -13.77 -31.70
C ARG A 1041 48.96 -14.98 -31.27
N ASP A 1042 49.58 -14.95 -30.10
CA ASP A 1042 50.34 -16.09 -29.56
C ASP A 1042 49.46 -17.31 -29.29
N VAL A 1043 48.17 -17.12 -28.94
CA VAL A 1043 47.21 -18.23 -28.79
C VAL A 1043 46.52 -18.60 -30.12
N GLY A 1044 46.88 -17.92 -31.21
CA GLY A 1044 46.32 -18.13 -32.55
C GLY A 1044 44.92 -17.54 -32.73
N LEU A 1045 44.66 -16.37 -32.15
CA LEU A 1045 43.40 -15.62 -32.28
C LEU A 1045 43.68 -14.16 -32.68
N GLU A 1046 43.24 -13.71 -33.85
CA GLU A 1046 43.36 -12.31 -34.27
C GLU A 1046 42.16 -11.47 -33.80
N LEU A 1047 42.31 -10.79 -32.66
CA LEU A 1047 41.28 -9.91 -32.11
C LEU A 1047 40.94 -8.75 -33.06
N GLY A 1048 39.65 -8.63 -33.37
CA GLY A 1048 39.08 -7.64 -34.27
C GLY A 1048 38.94 -8.08 -35.72
N LYS A 1049 39.53 -9.23 -36.07
CA LYS A 1049 39.37 -9.91 -37.37
C LYS A 1049 38.67 -11.24 -37.20
N ASP A 1050 39.27 -12.13 -36.40
CA ASP A 1050 38.72 -13.45 -36.13
C ASP A 1050 37.49 -13.33 -35.26
N ILE A 1051 37.53 -12.52 -34.21
CA ILE A 1051 36.45 -12.31 -33.23
C ILE A 1051 36.21 -10.81 -32.98
N PRO A 1052 34.96 -10.34 -32.83
CA PRO A 1052 34.70 -8.95 -32.46
C PRO A 1052 35.35 -8.63 -31.12
N PHE A 1053 36.10 -7.54 -31.11
CA PHE A 1053 36.92 -7.12 -29.98
C PHE A 1053 36.63 -5.67 -29.60
N GLY A 1054 36.50 -5.41 -28.31
CA GLY A 1054 36.22 -4.09 -27.78
C GLY A 1054 36.88 -3.82 -26.44
N ILE A 1055 36.68 -2.61 -25.95
CA ILE A 1055 37.14 -2.17 -24.63
C ILE A 1055 35.98 -1.66 -23.80
N MET A 1056 36.10 -1.77 -22.48
CA MET A 1056 35.23 -1.06 -21.57
C MET A 1056 35.79 0.35 -21.35
N VAL A 1057 35.00 1.38 -21.71
CA VAL A 1057 35.31 2.77 -21.41
C VAL A 1057 34.73 3.08 -20.05
N GLU A 1058 35.56 2.87 -19.03
CA GLU A 1058 35.21 3.04 -17.62
C GLU A 1058 36.21 3.89 -16.85
N THR A 1059 37.25 4.40 -17.53
CA THR A 1059 38.18 5.38 -16.97
C THR A 1059 38.05 6.72 -17.70
N PRO A 1060 38.22 7.86 -17.00
CA PRO A 1060 38.24 9.16 -17.66
C PRO A 1060 39.33 9.26 -18.73
N ALA A 1061 40.48 8.60 -18.51
CA ALA A 1061 41.56 8.50 -19.50
C ALA A 1061 41.06 7.88 -20.81
N ALA A 1062 40.47 6.68 -20.75
CA ALA A 1062 39.91 6.01 -21.92
C ALA A 1062 38.84 6.83 -22.64
N ALA A 1063 37.97 7.51 -21.88
CA ALA A 1063 36.94 8.35 -22.46
C ALA A 1063 37.51 9.56 -23.22
N LEU A 1064 38.56 10.20 -22.68
CA LEU A 1064 39.16 11.40 -23.26
C LEU A 1064 40.00 11.12 -24.52
N ILE A 1065 40.74 10.00 -24.54
CA ILE A 1065 41.61 9.62 -25.67
C ILE A 1065 41.02 8.52 -26.55
N ILE A 1066 39.68 8.41 -26.59
CA ILE A 1066 38.97 7.33 -27.27
C ILE A 1066 39.39 7.13 -28.73
N GLU A 1067 39.72 8.20 -29.46
CA GLU A 1067 40.19 8.14 -30.85
C GLU A 1067 41.50 7.34 -31.01
N ASP A 1068 42.38 7.37 -30.02
CA ASP A 1068 43.63 6.61 -30.07
C ASP A 1068 43.38 5.12 -29.88
N PHE A 1069 42.41 4.73 -29.04
CA PHE A 1069 41.96 3.34 -28.94
C PHE A 1069 41.29 2.86 -30.23
N ILE A 1070 40.56 3.73 -30.93
CA ILE A 1070 39.94 3.41 -32.22
C ILE A 1070 41.02 3.09 -33.27
N LYS A 1071 42.13 3.83 -33.30
CA LYS A 1071 43.27 3.56 -34.22
C LYS A 1071 43.90 2.19 -34.03
N GLU A 1072 43.80 1.62 -32.83
CA GLU A 1072 44.27 0.26 -32.54
C GLU A 1072 43.34 -0.82 -33.11
N GLY A 1073 42.23 -0.47 -33.75
CA GLY A 1073 41.34 -1.39 -34.46
C GLY A 1073 40.42 -2.18 -33.54
N ILE A 1074 39.74 -1.50 -32.62
CA ILE A 1074 38.60 -2.04 -31.85
C ILE A 1074 37.33 -2.00 -32.71
N ASN A 1075 36.39 -2.93 -32.51
CA ASN A 1075 35.11 -2.97 -33.22
C ASN A 1075 33.97 -2.31 -32.43
N PHE A 1076 34.04 -2.36 -31.09
CA PHE A 1076 33.03 -1.80 -30.21
C PHE A 1076 33.60 -1.28 -28.90
N VAL A 1077 32.79 -0.50 -28.20
CA VAL A 1077 33.04 0.02 -26.86
C VAL A 1077 31.82 -0.22 -25.99
N SER A 1078 32.04 -0.62 -24.73
CA SER A 1078 30.98 -0.61 -23.72
C SER A 1078 31.31 0.41 -22.63
N LEU A 1079 30.37 1.28 -22.30
CA LEU A 1079 30.50 2.27 -21.24
C LEU A 1079 30.24 1.59 -19.89
N GLY A 1080 31.24 1.54 -19.03
CA GLY A 1080 31.11 1.08 -17.65
C GLY A 1080 30.81 2.27 -16.73
N THR A 1081 29.54 2.68 -16.63
CA THR A 1081 29.18 3.91 -15.89
C THR A 1081 29.50 3.85 -14.41
N ASN A 1082 29.57 2.64 -13.87
CA ASN A 1082 29.87 2.40 -12.46
C ASN A 1082 31.22 3.01 -12.06
N ASP A 1083 32.28 2.52 -12.68
CA ASP A 1083 33.66 2.94 -12.44
C ASP A 1083 33.95 4.30 -13.10
N LEU A 1084 33.35 4.59 -14.27
CA LEU A 1084 33.49 5.90 -14.91
C LEU A 1084 32.99 7.02 -14.01
N THR A 1085 31.84 6.80 -13.35
CA THR A 1085 31.30 7.76 -12.38
C THR A 1085 32.26 7.90 -11.20
N GLN A 1086 32.62 6.78 -10.58
CA GLN A 1086 33.51 6.73 -9.41
C GLN A 1086 34.82 7.50 -9.65
N TYR A 1087 35.48 7.29 -10.79
CA TYR A 1087 36.74 7.98 -11.10
C TYR A 1087 36.55 9.42 -11.56
N THR A 1088 35.46 9.75 -12.26
CA THR A 1088 35.21 11.12 -12.73
C THR A 1088 34.90 12.07 -11.57
N ILE A 1089 34.15 11.61 -10.57
CA ILE A 1089 33.77 12.43 -9.40
C ILE A 1089 34.64 12.14 -8.17
N ALA A 1090 35.58 11.20 -8.28
CA ALA A 1090 36.47 10.75 -7.22
C ALA A 1090 35.74 10.29 -5.94
N ILE A 1091 34.75 9.40 -6.08
CA ILE A 1091 33.96 8.85 -4.97
C ILE A 1091 33.98 7.33 -5.00
N ASP A 1092 34.43 6.72 -3.91
CA ASP A 1092 34.21 5.30 -3.64
C ASP A 1092 32.75 5.07 -3.23
N ARG A 1093 31.99 4.38 -4.09
CA ARG A 1093 30.57 4.08 -3.83
C ARG A 1093 30.35 3.10 -2.68
N ASN A 1094 31.37 2.34 -2.28
CA ASN A 1094 31.31 1.41 -1.14
C ASN A 1094 31.56 2.13 0.20
N ASN A 1095 32.00 3.39 0.16
CA ASN A 1095 32.21 4.19 1.37
C ASN A 1095 30.93 4.94 1.76
N GLU A 1096 30.27 4.48 2.82
CA GLU A 1096 28.97 5.00 3.29
C GLU A 1096 28.95 6.51 3.57
N LEU A 1097 30.08 7.13 3.91
CA LEU A 1097 30.14 8.56 4.24
C LEU A 1097 29.99 9.45 2.99
N VAL A 1098 30.44 8.94 1.84
CA VAL A 1098 30.50 9.70 0.57
C VAL A 1098 29.58 9.13 -0.51
N SER A 1099 29.09 7.90 -0.36
CA SER A 1099 28.23 7.22 -1.35
C SER A 1099 26.95 8.01 -1.70
N LYS A 1100 26.42 8.82 -0.78
CA LYS A 1100 25.29 9.74 -1.05
C LYS A 1100 25.55 10.77 -2.15
N TYR A 1101 26.80 11.07 -2.47
CA TYR A 1101 27.20 11.98 -3.54
C TYR A 1101 27.44 11.27 -4.89
N TYR A 1102 27.43 9.94 -4.90
CA TYR A 1102 27.59 9.14 -6.11
C TYR A 1102 26.35 9.28 -7.02
N LYS A 1103 26.53 9.86 -8.20
CA LYS A 1103 25.45 10.13 -9.16
C LYS A 1103 25.90 9.85 -10.59
N GLU A 1104 25.34 8.82 -11.22
CA GLU A 1104 25.67 8.44 -12.60
C GLU A 1104 25.16 9.46 -13.64
N ASP A 1105 24.15 10.26 -13.28
CA ASP A 1105 23.63 11.36 -14.09
C ASP A 1105 24.39 12.68 -13.88
N HIS A 1106 25.54 12.64 -13.19
CA HIS A 1106 26.37 13.81 -12.98
C HIS A 1106 26.80 14.43 -14.32
N PRO A 1107 26.71 15.77 -14.50
CA PRO A 1107 26.97 16.42 -15.79
C PRO A 1107 28.35 16.12 -16.39
N ALA A 1108 29.40 15.96 -15.56
CA ALA A 1108 30.73 15.60 -16.04
C ALA A 1108 30.77 14.18 -16.63
N VAL A 1109 30.07 13.22 -16.01
CA VAL A 1109 29.99 11.83 -16.48
C VAL A 1109 29.19 11.78 -17.79
N LEU A 1110 28.04 12.45 -17.83
CA LEU A 1110 27.20 12.52 -19.03
C LEU A 1110 27.94 13.16 -20.22
N LYS A 1111 28.77 14.18 -19.99
CA LYS A 1111 29.61 14.77 -21.04
C LYS A 1111 30.65 13.79 -21.59
N LEU A 1112 31.29 13.01 -20.74
CA LEU A 1112 32.23 11.97 -21.19
C LEU A 1112 31.51 10.88 -21.99
N VAL A 1113 30.36 10.42 -21.50
CA VAL A 1113 29.52 9.44 -22.20
C VAL A 1113 29.07 9.95 -23.57
N GLU A 1114 28.53 11.17 -23.63
CA GLU A 1114 28.11 11.81 -24.88
C GLU A 1114 29.27 11.97 -25.87
N TYR A 1115 30.44 12.40 -25.39
CA TYR A 1115 31.65 12.54 -26.20
C TYR A 1115 32.07 11.20 -26.81
N VAL A 1116 32.16 10.15 -25.99
CA VAL A 1116 32.54 8.81 -26.45
C VAL A 1116 31.55 8.28 -27.49
N ILE A 1117 30.24 8.37 -27.23
CA ILE A 1117 29.21 7.89 -28.17
C ILE A 1117 29.34 8.60 -29.51
N LYS A 1118 29.41 9.93 -29.50
CA LYS A 1118 29.49 10.73 -30.73
C LYS A 1118 30.79 10.49 -31.50
N THR A 1119 31.91 10.34 -30.81
CA THR A 1119 33.22 10.11 -31.43
C THR A 1119 33.33 8.71 -32.03
N CYS A 1120 32.87 7.68 -31.32
CA CYS A 1120 32.79 6.31 -31.86
C CYS A 1120 31.86 6.23 -33.07
N LYS A 1121 30.68 6.86 -33.00
CA LYS A 1121 29.73 6.89 -34.11
C LYS A 1121 30.31 7.54 -35.38
N LYS A 1122 31.11 8.60 -35.25
CA LYS A 1122 31.83 9.23 -36.39
C LYS A 1122 32.81 8.28 -37.07
N HIS A 1123 33.41 7.35 -36.32
CA HIS A 1123 34.38 6.38 -36.81
C HIS A 1123 33.78 5.01 -37.12
N GLY A 1124 32.45 4.85 -37.01
CA GLY A 1124 31.77 3.58 -37.27
C GLY A 1124 32.01 2.50 -36.22
N ILE A 1125 32.40 2.88 -35.00
CA ILE A 1125 32.63 1.97 -33.88
C ILE A 1125 31.33 1.82 -33.08
N LYS A 1126 30.92 0.58 -32.82
CA LYS A 1126 29.69 0.28 -32.06
C LYS A 1126 29.83 0.70 -30.60
N THR A 1127 28.75 1.20 -30.02
CA THR A 1127 28.72 1.69 -28.64
C THR A 1127 27.62 1.02 -27.84
N SER A 1128 27.98 0.58 -26.64
CA SER A 1128 27.08 -0.03 -25.68
C SER A 1128 27.21 0.65 -24.32
N ILE A 1129 26.24 0.44 -23.43
CA ILE A 1129 26.35 0.77 -22.01
C ILE A 1129 26.00 -0.45 -21.17
N CYS A 1130 26.73 -0.65 -20.08
CA CYS A 1130 26.47 -1.71 -19.12
C CYS A 1130 26.43 -1.16 -17.69
N GLY A 1131 25.79 -1.91 -16.78
CA GLY A 1131 25.56 -1.49 -15.39
C GLY A 1131 24.16 -0.90 -15.15
N GLN A 1132 23.98 -0.28 -13.99
CA GLN A 1132 22.65 0.16 -13.54
C GLN A 1132 22.09 1.30 -14.39
N ALA A 1133 22.94 2.14 -14.96
CA ALA A 1133 22.54 3.20 -15.89
C ALA A 1133 21.76 2.66 -17.12
N GLY A 1134 22.13 1.47 -17.63
CA GLY A 1134 21.42 0.81 -18.73
C GLY A 1134 20.02 0.31 -18.37
N SER A 1135 19.68 0.29 -17.08
CA SER A 1135 18.36 -0.08 -16.56
C SER A 1135 17.51 1.13 -16.13
N ARG A 1136 18.01 2.37 -16.34
CA ARG A 1136 17.32 3.61 -15.95
C ARG A 1136 16.72 4.32 -17.18
N PRO A 1137 15.38 4.39 -17.31
CA PRO A 1137 14.72 4.97 -18.49
C PRO A 1137 15.25 6.35 -18.91
N HIS A 1138 15.37 7.30 -17.98
CA HIS A 1138 15.79 8.67 -18.28
C HIS A 1138 17.24 8.80 -18.78
N ILE A 1139 18.13 7.86 -18.42
CA ILE A 1139 19.50 7.83 -18.95
C ILE A 1139 19.47 7.21 -20.36
N VAL A 1140 18.77 6.09 -20.52
CA VAL A 1140 18.61 5.40 -21.82
C VAL A 1140 18.05 6.33 -22.90
N GLU A 1141 17.06 7.18 -22.58
CA GLU A 1141 16.55 8.18 -23.51
C GLU A 1141 17.66 9.06 -24.09
N LYS A 1142 18.57 9.58 -23.24
CA LYS A 1142 19.70 10.40 -23.71
C LYS A 1142 20.69 9.61 -24.55
N LEU A 1143 20.97 8.35 -24.17
CA LEU A 1143 21.89 7.50 -24.91
C LEU A 1143 21.39 7.22 -26.33
N VAL A 1144 20.09 6.94 -26.48
CA VAL A 1144 19.44 6.76 -27.78
C VAL A 1144 19.46 8.07 -28.58
N GLU A 1145 19.19 9.21 -27.94
CA GLU A 1145 19.29 10.54 -28.59
C GLU A 1145 20.72 10.87 -29.06
N TRP A 1146 21.75 10.44 -28.32
CA TRP A 1146 23.15 10.55 -28.73
C TRP A 1146 23.57 9.50 -29.77
N GLY A 1147 22.72 8.48 -29.96
CA GLY A 1147 22.86 7.49 -31.01
C GLY A 1147 23.68 6.27 -30.62
N ILE A 1148 23.52 5.78 -29.39
CA ILE A 1148 24.09 4.53 -28.91
C ILE A 1148 23.55 3.32 -29.71
N ASP A 1149 24.39 2.31 -29.94
CA ASP A 1149 24.02 1.11 -30.72
C ASP A 1149 23.31 0.05 -29.88
N SER A 1150 23.69 -0.12 -28.61
CA SER A 1150 23.02 -1.04 -27.70
C SER A 1150 22.98 -0.56 -26.24
N VAL A 1151 21.98 -1.03 -25.49
CA VAL A 1151 21.88 -0.81 -24.04
C VAL A 1151 21.73 -2.14 -23.32
N SER A 1152 22.47 -2.35 -22.23
CA SER A 1152 22.41 -3.59 -21.45
C SER A 1152 21.74 -3.38 -20.10
N ALA A 1153 20.55 -3.95 -19.92
CA ALA A 1153 19.70 -3.78 -18.74
C ALA A 1153 19.72 -5.02 -17.82
N ASN A 1154 19.23 -4.88 -16.59
CA ASN A 1154 18.95 -6.02 -15.71
C ASN A 1154 17.76 -6.83 -16.26
N ILE A 1155 17.69 -8.11 -15.93
CA ILE A 1155 16.70 -9.08 -16.46
C ILE A 1155 15.25 -8.58 -16.33
N ASP A 1156 14.92 -8.00 -15.18
CA ASP A 1156 13.59 -7.45 -14.85
C ASP A 1156 13.26 -6.15 -15.60
N ALA A 1157 14.29 -5.43 -16.08
CA ALA A 1157 14.16 -4.14 -16.74
C ALA A 1157 14.18 -4.23 -18.28
N VAL A 1158 14.54 -5.37 -18.88
CA VAL A 1158 14.70 -5.54 -20.35
C VAL A 1158 13.45 -5.07 -21.12
N GLU A 1159 12.26 -5.49 -20.70
CA GLU A 1159 11.02 -5.13 -21.41
C GLU A 1159 10.73 -3.63 -21.30
N THR A 1160 10.88 -3.06 -20.10
CA THR A 1160 10.71 -1.63 -19.84
C THR A 1160 11.67 -0.81 -20.69
N ILE A 1161 12.96 -1.18 -20.71
CA ILE A 1161 13.98 -0.48 -21.48
C ILE A 1161 13.75 -0.62 -22.99
N ARG A 1162 13.31 -1.77 -23.49
CA ARG A 1162 12.94 -1.93 -24.92
C ARG A 1162 11.81 -0.98 -25.33
N ARG A 1163 10.81 -0.78 -24.47
CA ARG A 1163 9.73 0.20 -24.73
C ARG A 1163 10.25 1.64 -24.73
N VAL A 1164 11.17 1.97 -23.81
CA VAL A 1164 11.81 3.30 -23.74
C VAL A 1164 12.64 3.58 -24.99
N VAL A 1165 13.46 2.62 -25.43
CA VAL A 1165 14.26 2.72 -26.66
C VAL A 1165 13.35 2.94 -27.88
N ALA A 1166 12.34 2.09 -28.07
CA ALA A 1166 11.40 2.21 -29.19
C ALA A 1166 10.72 3.58 -29.24
N ARG A 1167 10.27 4.08 -28.09
CA ARG A 1167 9.64 5.41 -27.98
C ARG A 1167 10.62 6.53 -28.31
N THR A 1168 11.87 6.41 -27.86
CA THR A 1168 12.88 7.45 -28.06
C THR A 1168 13.33 7.52 -29.51
N GLU A 1169 13.52 6.38 -30.17
CA GLU A 1169 13.82 6.34 -31.61
C GLU A 1169 12.72 7.01 -32.44
N GLN A 1170 11.45 6.73 -32.14
CA GLN A 1170 10.32 7.39 -32.80
C GLN A 1170 10.37 8.91 -32.62
N LYS A 1171 10.69 9.38 -31.40
CA LYS A 1171 10.86 10.81 -31.10
C LYS A 1171 12.01 11.42 -31.90
N VAL A 1172 13.16 10.73 -32.01
CA VAL A 1172 14.32 11.19 -32.80
C VAL A 1172 13.96 11.29 -34.29
N ILE A 1173 13.27 10.28 -34.84
CA ILE A 1173 12.79 10.28 -36.23
C ILE A 1173 11.84 11.45 -36.49
N LEU A 1174 10.84 11.65 -35.63
CA LEU A 1174 9.88 12.74 -35.76
C LEU A 1174 10.55 14.12 -35.70
N ASN A 1175 11.52 14.29 -34.80
CA ASN A 1175 12.28 15.54 -34.70
C ASN A 1175 13.16 15.79 -35.93
N PHE A 1176 13.81 14.75 -36.48
CA PHE A 1176 14.58 14.86 -37.71
C PHE A 1176 13.70 15.27 -38.90
N ILE A 1177 12.52 14.65 -39.04
CA ILE A 1177 11.55 15.01 -40.11
C ILE A 1177 11.12 16.46 -39.96
N ARG A 1178 10.74 16.91 -38.75
CA ARG A 1178 10.35 18.30 -38.49
C ARG A 1178 11.46 19.29 -38.82
N LYS A 1179 12.70 19.00 -38.43
CA LYS A 1179 13.85 19.85 -38.72
C LYS A 1179 14.17 19.92 -40.22
N SER A 1180 14.07 18.78 -40.92
CA SER A 1180 14.29 18.70 -42.36
C SER A 1180 13.20 19.42 -43.18
N TYR A 1181 11.99 19.54 -42.64
CA TYR A 1181 10.92 20.36 -43.24
C TYR A 1181 11.18 21.86 -43.05
N LEU A 1182 11.70 22.27 -41.89
CA LEU A 1182 12.01 23.66 -41.57
C LEU A 1182 13.29 24.20 -42.25
N GLU A 1183 14.24 23.33 -42.62
CA GLU A 1183 15.46 23.73 -43.36
C GLU A 1183 15.26 23.75 -44.89
N LYS A 1184 14.08 23.36 -45.38
CA LYS A 1184 13.70 23.41 -46.82
C LYS A 1184 12.87 24.64 -47.20
N GLU A 1185 12.39 25.41 -46.22
CA GLU A 1185 11.94 26.80 -46.37
C GLU A 1185 13.11 27.74 -46.13
#